data_AF-A0AAJ2N0E7-F1
#
_entry.id   AF-A0AAJ2N0E7-F1
#
_cell.length_a   1.000
_cell.length_b   1.000
_cell.length_c   1.000
_cell.angle_alpha   90.00
_cell.angle_beta   90.00
_cell.angle_gamma   90.00
#
_symmetry.space_group_name_H-M   'P 1'
#
loop_
_entity.id
_entity.type
_entity.pdbx_description
1 polymer ?
#
loop_
_entity_poly.entity_id
_entity_poly.type
_entity_poly.pdbx_seq_one_letter_code
_entity_poly.pdbx_strand_id
1 'polypeptide(L)'
;MLLYQPNQTLPFRLAQAGYRIVLAFVICAMLGISLFDAIASAAPYEGYNYGYDGKPIKAPLPYEPSRSWTGEALGVGALNSPEDMTIGPDGTMYVLDTGNNRLIALSDKLKPKWVVSKFTNQGTTDTFERPQGLFVTEDNRIYVADTGKARIVELTPEGNFVRALGTPKSDMIRADLQYVPIKLVVDRTKRFYVVSKGVFDGIMELSPEGEFNGFIGVNPVLYNPIELFWKQFATKEQRKQMALFIPVEFNNISLDDEGFMYVTTADEMSTEPVRRLNPSGVDVLKRKGYEKPMGDLYFSNSATMGGFSTLIAVTADKFGMYSVLDNKRGRIFTYDKEGKLLYIFGQNGDKFGQFKAPIDLEMSGDKVLILDKGSNQIIVFEPTRYGRVLRKAVELTEVGNEAEAEAAWEEALKLNNNLDMAHVGLGKAKLRAGESEEAIHEFRQGMRPDYYSRAFKSYRKQLIWDQFGLIATLCIVLVVGLIIGNRMLKGRLASEPGKIRFAWKLMFRPFKSFWELKYEQAGHWGFSLPLLLIFIILSVIKRQFTGFIIFQSLETQFSIWMEVQVAVIPFFLWCIANWSLTTLMDGEGKFKEIVTATGYALMPLIVMQIPLLILSNIMTQEETSFYYLLESISYIWCALLLFVGMLTVHQYTASKTVVTMGLTFVVIGIILFLGLLAFSLGQQMIMFVSTVYQEISFRIGEG
;
A
#
# COMPACT_ATOMS: atom_id res chain seq x y z
N MET A 1 95.62 11.86 -18.21
CA MET A 1 96.08 10.49 -17.92
C MET A 1 95.02 9.55 -18.47
N LEU A 2 95.37 8.80 -19.52
CA LEU A 2 94.52 7.77 -20.14
C LEU A 2 94.18 6.66 -19.14
N LEU A 3 92.99 6.05 -19.27
CA LEU A 3 92.71 4.61 -19.38
C LEU A 3 91.19 4.38 -19.16
N TYR A 4 90.42 4.13 -20.22
CA TYR A 4 90.06 2.80 -20.76
C TYR A 4 88.88 2.15 -20.02
N GLN A 5 87.68 2.20 -20.64
CA GLN A 5 86.63 1.19 -20.46
C GLN A 5 85.82 1.03 -21.77
N PRO A 6 85.28 -0.17 -22.03
CA PRO A 6 85.29 -0.77 -23.37
C PRO A 6 83.98 -0.62 -24.16
N ASN A 7 84.11 -0.81 -25.48
CA ASN A 7 83.05 -0.99 -26.46
C ASN A 7 81.93 -1.92 -25.95
N GLN A 8 80.75 -1.36 -25.67
CA GLN A 8 79.51 -2.14 -25.69
C GLN A 8 79.04 -2.25 -27.14
N THR A 9 79.03 -3.48 -27.62
CA THR A 9 78.69 -3.88 -28.99
C THR A 9 77.29 -3.41 -29.41
N LEU A 10 77.13 -3.08 -30.70
CA LEU A 10 75.90 -2.70 -31.40
C LEU A 10 74.61 -3.51 -31.04
N PRO A 11 74.65 -4.81 -30.65
CA PRO A 11 73.45 -5.56 -30.27
C PRO A 11 72.71 -5.01 -29.04
N PHE A 12 73.39 -4.27 -28.14
CA PHE A 12 72.76 -3.79 -26.91
C PHE A 12 71.87 -2.54 -27.14
N ARG A 13 72.20 -1.71 -28.14
CA ARG A 13 71.39 -0.54 -28.51
C ARG A 13 70.11 -0.92 -29.30
N LEU A 14 70.16 -2.00 -30.09
CA LEU A 14 68.99 -2.52 -30.80
C LEU A 14 67.98 -3.19 -29.84
N ALA A 15 68.46 -3.88 -28.80
CA ALA A 15 67.60 -4.46 -27.77
C ALA A 15 66.85 -3.39 -26.93
N GLN A 16 67.52 -2.28 -26.57
CA GLN A 16 66.87 -1.17 -25.84
C GLN A 16 65.89 -0.36 -26.71
N ALA A 17 66.15 -0.23 -28.02
CA ALA A 17 65.22 0.42 -28.95
C ALA A 17 63.97 -0.45 -29.21
N GLY A 18 64.14 -1.76 -29.37
CA GLY A 18 63.04 -2.72 -29.48
C GLY A 18 62.17 -2.74 -28.23
N TYR A 19 62.77 -2.72 -27.04
CA TYR A 19 62.03 -2.68 -25.77
C TYR A 19 61.24 -1.38 -25.59
N ARG A 20 61.78 -0.23 -26.02
CA ARG A 20 61.06 1.05 -25.97
C ARG A 20 59.92 1.15 -26.98
N ILE A 21 60.06 0.56 -28.17
CA ILE A 21 58.99 0.51 -29.17
C ILE A 21 57.88 -0.46 -28.72
N VAL A 22 58.23 -1.63 -28.18
CA VAL A 22 57.25 -2.57 -27.63
C VAL A 22 56.57 -2.00 -26.39
N LEU A 23 57.30 -1.33 -25.49
CA LEU A 23 56.71 -0.68 -24.31
C LEU A 23 55.83 0.52 -24.71
N ALA A 24 56.20 1.28 -25.74
CA ALA A 24 55.35 2.35 -26.28
C ALA A 24 54.11 1.80 -27.00
N PHE A 25 54.22 0.65 -27.69
CA PHE A 25 53.07 -0.01 -28.33
C PHE A 25 52.14 -0.65 -27.29
N VAL A 26 52.68 -1.19 -26.20
CA VAL A 26 51.90 -1.73 -25.07
C VAL A 26 51.26 -0.60 -24.26
N ILE A 27 51.94 0.53 -24.05
CA ILE A 27 51.37 1.71 -23.40
C ILE A 27 50.33 2.38 -24.32
N CYS A 28 50.53 2.42 -25.64
CA CYS A 28 49.51 2.90 -26.58
C CYS A 28 48.35 1.91 -26.78
N ALA A 29 48.57 0.60 -26.63
CA ALA A 29 47.50 -0.40 -26.62
C ALA A 29 46.73 -0.39 -25.28
N MET A 30 47.39 -0.07 -24.17
CA MET A 30 46.74 0.12 -22.86
C MET A 30 46.03 1.48 -22.73
N LEU A 31 46.52 2.53 -23.42
CA LEU A 31 45.89 3.86 -23.50
C LEU A 31 44.87 3.97 -24.65
N GLY A 32 44.94 3.08 -25.65
CA GLY A 32 44.10 3.08 -26.84
C GLY A 32 42.82 2.25 -26.73
N ILE A 33 42.58 1.59 -25.59
CA ILE A 33 41.38 0.79 -25.33
C ILE A 33 40.35 1.54 -24.45
N SER A 34 40.68 2.73 -23.93
CA SER A 34 39.79 3.50 -23.04
C SER A 34 39.01 4.63 -23.74
N LEU A 35 38.87 4.60 -25.06
CA LEU A 35 37.94 5.44 -25.79
C LEU A 35 36.82 4.54 -26.33
N PHE A 36 35.60 4.77 -25.86
CA PHE A 36 34.39 3.96 -26.05
C PHE A 36 34.11 2.88 -24.99
N ASP A 37 34.25 3.22 -23.70
CA ASP A 37 33.22 2.77 -22.76
C ASP A 37 32.07 3.77 -22.85
N ALA A 38 30.94 3.32 -23.39
CA ALA A 38 29.68 3.99 -23.14
C ALA A 38 29.52 4.00 -21.61
N ILE A 39 29.59 5.17 -21.00
CA ILE A 39 29.37 5.33 -19.57
C ILE A 39 27.91 4.93 -19.32
N ALA A 40 27.68 3.66 -19.03
CA ALA A 40 26.49 3.21 -18.33
C ALA A 40 26.62 3.79 -16.92
N SER A 41 26.20 5.04 -16.77
CA SER A 41 26.12 5.67 -15.46
C SER A 41 25.01 4.95 -14.71
N ALA A 42 25.35 4.29 -13.61
CA ALA A 42 24.37 3.82 -12.64
C ALA A 42 23.42 5.00 -12.31
N ALA A 43 22.13 4.69 -12.13
CA ALA A 43 21.15 5.73 -11.84
C ALA A 43 21.56 6.52 -10.59
N PRO A 44 21.39 7.85 -10.56
CA PRO A 44 21.90 8.70 -9.49
C PRO A 44 21.02 8.68 -8.22
N TYR A 45 20.17 7.67 -8.06
CA TYR A 45 19.19 7.52 -6.98
C TYR A 45 19.00 6.06 -6.60
N GLU A 46 18.56 5.80 -5.37
CA GLU A 46 18.24 4.46 -4.90
C GLU A 46 16.78 4.08 -5.22
N GLY A 47 16.57 2.80 -5.54
CA GLY A 47 15.24 2.21 -5.68
C GLY A 47 14.64 1.81 -4.33
N TYR A 48 13.31 1.84 -4.26
CA TYR A 48 12.55 1.34 -3.11
C TYR A 48 11.22 0.76 -3.56
N ASN A 49 10.59 0.03 -2.65
CA ASN A 49 9.21 -0.42 -2.74
C ASN A 49 8.54 -0.25 -1.37
N TYR A 50 7.27 -0.60 -1.26
CA TYR A 50 6.57 -0.66 0.02
C TYR A 50 6.33 -2.12 0.42
N GLY A 51 6.63 -2.43 1.69
CA GLY A 51 6.24 -3.70 2.28
C GLY A 51 4.74 -3.76 2.53
N TYR A 52 4.25 -4.93 2.94
CA TYR A 52 2.85 -5.17 3.29
C TYR A 52 2.33 -4.24 4.41
N ASP A 53 3.22 -3.72 5.26
CA ASP A 53 2.92 -2.79 6.35
C ASP A 53 2.98 -1.30 5.92
N GLY A 54 3.14 -1.07 4.61
CA GLY A 54 3.25 0.24 4.00
C GLY A 54 4.62 0.88 4.13
N LYS A 55 5.57 0.32 4.89
CA LYS A 55 6.87 0.97 5.12
C LYS A 55 7.77 0.88 3.89
N PRO A 56 8.57 1.93 3.59
CA PRO A 56 9.50 1.89 2.48
C PRO A 56 10.64 0.91 2.75
N ILE A 57 10.92 0.04 1.79
CA ILE A 57 12.00 -0.94 1.82
C ILE A 57 12.87 -0.76 0.59
N LYS A 58 14.20 -0.79 0.76
CA LYS A 58 15.12 -0.68 -0.38
C LYS A 58 14.91 -1.82 -1.37
N ALA A 59 14.94 -1.48 -2.66
CA ALA A 59 14.75 -2.42 -3.75
C ALA A 59 15.73 -2.12 -4.90
N PRO A 60 16.17 -3.14 -5.66
CA PRO A 60 16.92 -2.92 -6.89
C PRO A 60 16.11 -2.09 -7.89
N LEU A 61 16.81 -1.31 -8.72
CA LEU A 61 16.14 -0.52 -9.74
C LEU A 61 15.59 -1.43 -10.85
N PRO A 62 14.30 -1.30 -11.20
CA PRO A 62 13.70 -2.03 -12.32
C PRO A 62 14.16 -1.45 -13.67
N TYR A 63 14.53 -0.18 -13.70
CA TYR A 63 14.90 0.58 -14.88
C TYR A 63 16.09 1.49 -14.59
N GLU A 64 16.96 1.64 -15.59
CA GLU A 64 18.11 2.55 -15.53
C GLU A 64 18.11 3.52 -16.71
N PRO A 65 18.54 4.77 -16.50
CA PRO A 65 18.62 5.74 -17.58
C PRO A 65 19.70 5.30 -18.57
N SER A 66 19.34 5.20 -19.84
CA SER A 66 20.24 4.74 -20.92
C SER A 66 20.74 5.89 -21.79
N ARG A 67 19.85 6.83 -22.14
CA ARG A 67 20.14 7.96 -23.02
C ARG A 67 19.12 9.08 -22.82
N SER A 68 19.48 10.30 -23.21
CA SER A 68 18.53 11.39 -23.39
C SER A 68 18.67 12.04 -24.76
N TRP A 69 17.58 12.60 -25.27
CA TRP A 69 17.52 13.22 -26.59
C TRP A 69 16.99 14.64 -26.47
N THR A 70 17.83 15.61 -26.82
CA THR A 70 17.40 16.99 -27.05
C THR A 70 16.87 17.14 -28.47
N GLY A 71 16.13 18.21 -28.74
CA GLY A 71 15.67 18.51 -30.09
C GLY A 71 16.80 18.71 -31.11
N GLU A 72 17.94 19.26 -30.69
CA GLU A 72 19.13 19.36 -31.53
C GLU A 72 19.71 17.98 -31.88
N ALA A 73 19.80 17.07 -30.89
CA ALA A 73 20.29 15.71 -31.10
C ALA A 73 19.39 14.90 -32.04
N LEU A 74 18.09 15.21 -32.04
CA LEU A 74 17.10 14.62 -32.96
C LEU A 74 17.10 15.26 -34.35
N GLY A 75 17.84 16.37 -34.57
CA GLY A 75 17.86 17.08 -35.84
C GLY A 75 16.60 17.90 -36.13
N VAL A 76 15.82 18.26 -35.09
CA VAL A 76 14.58 19.04 -35.21
C VAL A 76 14.71 20.44 -34.63
N GLY A 77 15.90 20.81 -34.15
CA GLY A 77 16.17 22.06 -33.43
C GLY A 77 15.65 22.02 -31.98
N ALA A 78 16.08 22.96 -31.15
CA ALA A 78 15.77 23.02 -29.72
C ALA A 78 14.26 22.81 -29.44
N LEU A 79 13.96 21.90 -28.52
CA LEU A 79 12.61 21.80 -27.96
C LEU A 79 12.38 22.97 -26.99
N ASN A 80 11.13 23.38 -26.87
CA ASN A 80 10.72 24.45 -25.97
C ASN A 80 9.40 24.10 -25.30
N SER A 81 9.45 23.78 -24.01
CA SER A 81 8.30 23.44 -23.18
C SER A 81 7.38 22.41 -23.83
N PRO A 82 7.88 21.24 -24.27
CA PRO A 82 7.04 20.20 -24.85
C PRO A 82 6.06 19.67 -23.79
N GLU A 83 4.81 19.39 -24.17
CA GLU A 83 3.75 19.01 -23.21
C GLU A 83 3.25 17.58 -23.38
N ASP A 84 3.46 16.96 -24.55
CA ASP A 84 2.93 15.63 -24.82
C ASP A 84 3.80 14.85 -25.81
N MET A 85 3.85 13.52 -25.66
CA MET A 85 4.38 12.61 -26.66
C MET A 85 3.47 11.40 -26.82
N THR A 86 3.55 10.72 -27.97
CA THR A 86 2.93 9.40 -28.10
C THR A 86 3.60 8.58 -29.17
N ILE A 87 3.43 7.26 -29.10
CA ILE A 87 3.99 6.32 -30.08
C ILE A 87 2.84 5.73 -30.88
N GLY A 88 2.82 6.00 -32.18
CA GLY A 88 1.83 5.46 -33.10
C GLY A 88 1.95 3.94 -33.27
N PRO A 89 0.90 3.26 -33.76
CA PRO A 89 0.90 1.83 -34.03
C PRO A 89 2.02 1.35 -34.97
N ASP A 90 2.50 2.22 -35.86
CA ASP A 90 3.62 1.95 -36.78
C ASP A 90 5.01 2.13 -36.14
N GLY A 91 5.08 2.49 -34.86
CA GLY A 91 6.31 2.80 -34.13
C GLY A 91 6.83 4.23 -34.33
N THR A 92 6.11 5.09 -35.07
CA THR A 92 6.44 6.51 -35.20
C THR A 92 6.18 7.21 -33.87
N MET A 93 7.20 7.90 -33.35
CA MET A 93 7.06 8.75 -32.17
C MET A 93 6.64 10.15 -32.60
N TYR A 94 5.63 10.69 -31.94
CA TYR A 94 5.15 12.03 -32.13
C TYR A 94 5.43 12.85 -30.87
N VAL A 95 5.98 14.05 -31.04
CA VAL A 95 6.34 14.95 -29.94
C VAL A 95 5.67 16.29 -30.17
N LEU A 96 4.89 16.74 -29.20
CA LEU A 96 4.20 18.02 -29.22
C LEU A 96 5.08 19.08 -28.55
N ASP A 97 5.79 19.85 -29.38
CA ASP A 97 6.72 20.89 -28.95
C ASP A 97 5.96 22.23 -28.80
N THR A 98 5.18 22.29 -27.71
CA THR A 98 4.14 23.29 -27.46
C THR A 98 4.64 24.72 -27.48
N GLY A 99 5.80 25.02 -26.88
CA GLY A 99 6.38 26.36 -26.87
C GLY A 99 6.85 26.83 -28.24
N ASN A 100 7.05 25.90 -29.18
CA ASN A 100 7.34 26.18 -30.60
C ASN A 100 6.11 26.01 -31.52
N ASN A 101 4.92 25.76 -30.96
CA ASN A 101 3.66 25.57 -31.70
C ASN A 101 3.78 24.57 -32.86
N ARG A 102 4.42 23.42 -32.63
CA ARG A 102 4.67 22.42 -33.68
C ARG A 102 4.52 20.99 -33.20
N LEU A 103 4.14 20.12 -34.13
CA LEU A 103 4.14 18.67 -33.97
C LEU A 103 5.33 18.09 -34.75
N ILE A 104 6.07 17.19 -34.12
CA ILE A 104 7.25 16.55 -34.69
C ILE A 104 6.97 15.05 -34.81
N ALA A 105 7.19 14.45 -35.98
CA ALA A 105 7.12 13.01 -36.18
C ALA A 105 8.53 12.43 -36.40
N LEU A 106 8.87 11.42 -35.61
CA LEU A 106 10.15 10.72 -35.60
C LEU A 106 9.91 9.24 -35.92
N SER A 107 10.75 8.65 -36.76
CA SER A 107 10.75 7.20 -37.00
C SER A 107 11.09 6.40 -35.74
N ASP A 108 10.91 5.08 -35.80
CA ASP A 108 11.35 4.09 -34.79
C ASP A 108 12.82 4.27 -34.36
N LYS A 109 13.67 4.72 -35.29
CA LYS A 109 15.09 5.03 -35.07
C LYS A 109 15.35 6.48 -34.67
N LEU A 110 14.31 7.21 -34.26
CA LEU A 110 14.32 8.62 -33.85
C LEU A 110 14.82 9.60 -34.92
N LYS A 111 14.74 9.22 -36.20
CA LYS A 111 15.03 10.14 -37.30
C LYS A 111 13.80 10.97 -37.67
N PRO A 112 13.91 12.29 -37.91
CA PRO A 112 12.79 13.11 -38.33
C PRO A 112 12.14 12.62 -39.61
N LYS A 113 10.82 12.39 -39.58
CA LYS A 113 9.99 12.14 -40.77
C LYS A 113 9.49 13.47 -41.32
N TRP A 114 8.86 14.27 -40.47
CA TRP A 114 8.31 15.59 -40.80
C TRP A 114 8.06 16.42 -39.54
N VAL A 115 7.86 17.73 -39.73
CA VAL A 115 7.49 18.68 -38.69
C VAL A 115 6.37 19.58 -39.22
N VAL A 116 5.28 19.69 -38.46
CA VAL A 116 4.12 20.52 -38.80
C VAL A 116 4.03 21.68 -37.81
N SER A 117 4.25 22.90 -38.28
CA SER A 117 4.01 24.15 -37.53
C SER A 117 2.95 25.04 -38.17
N LYS A 118 2.60 24.76 -39.43
CA LYS A 118 1.59 25.47 -40.22
C LYS A 118 0.90 24.52 -41.17
N PHE A 119 -0.35 24.80 -41.49
CA PHE A 119 -1.16 24.01 -42.41
C PHE A 119 -2.20 24.91 -43.11
N THR A 120 -2.83 24.39 -44.17
CA THR A 120 -3.88 25.13 -44.88
C THR A 120 -5.26 24.73 -44.37
N ASN A 121 -5.99 25.69 -43.82
CA ASN A 121 -7.37 25.54 -43.35
C ASN A 121 -8.27 26.47 -44.17
N GLN A 122 -9.23 25.90 -44.91
CA GLN A 122 -10.17 26.65 -45.77
C GLN A 122 -9.47 27.65 -46.73
N GLY A 123 -8.32 27.28 -47.29
CA GLY A 123 -7.54 28.13 -48.20
C GLY A 123 -6.67 29.20 -47.52
N THR A 124 -6.69 29.27 -46.18
CA THR A 124 -5.84 30.19 -45.40
C THR A 124 -4.73 29.44 -44.68
N THR A 125 -3.59 30.11 -44.47
CA THR A 125 -2.52 29.54 -43.62
C THR A 125 -2.92 29.66 -42.16
N ASP A 126 -2.92 28.53 -41.46
CA ASP A 126 -3.26 28.39 -40.06
C ASP A 126 -2.08 27.72 -39.32
N THR A 127 -2.03 27.89 -38.01
CA THR A 127 -0.94 27.41 -37.13
C THR A 127 -1.52 26.85 -35.84
N PHE A 128 -0.74 26.10 -35.09
CA PHE A 128 -1.08 25.78 -33.70
C PHE A 128 -0.87 27.01 -32.79
N GLU A 129 -1.51 26.99 -31.62
CA GLU A 129 -1.33 27.94 -30.54
C GLU A 129 -1.37 27.21 -29.19
N ARG A 130 -0.21 27.03 -28.57
CA ARG A 130 -0.02 26.31 -27.29
C ARG A 130 -0.74 24.95 -27.25
N PRO A 131 -0.54 24.05 -28.24
CA PRO A 131 -1.19 22.76 -28.24
C PRO A 131 -0.65 21.89 -27.09
N GLN A 132 -1.51 21.24 -26.29
CA GLN A 132 -1.07 20.51 -25.08
C GLN A 132 -1.36 19.01 -25.10
N GLY A 133 -2.21 18.55 -26.01
CA GLY A 133 -2.63 17.14 -26.06
C GLY A 133 -2.51 16.56 -27.45
N LEU A 134 -2.16 15.29 -27.52
CA LEU A 134 -1.92 14.52 -28.72
C LEU A 134 -2.46 13.10 -28.53
N PHE A 135 -3.11 12.58 -29.57
CA PHE A 135 -3.53 11.20 -29.65
C PHE A 135 -3.38 10.66 -31.08
N VAL A 136 -2.95 9.41 -31.20
CA VAL A 136 -2.82 8.71 -32.47
C VAL A 136 -3.69 7.45 -32.44
N THR A 137 -4.60 7.33 -33.39
CA THR A 137 -5.49 6.17 -33.50
C THR A 137 -4.80 4.96 -34.13
N GLU A 138 -5.44 3.78 -34.06
CA GLU A 138 -4.98 2.54 -34.68
C GLU A 138 -4.75 2.66 -36.21
N ASP A 139 -5.47 3.55 -36.90
CA ASP A 139 -5.30 3.87 -38.33
C ASP A 139 -4.29 5.00 -38.59
N ASN A 140 -3.46 5.34 -37.61
CA ASN A 140 -2.44 6.40 -37.64
C ASN A 140 -2.98 7.81 -37.89
N ARG A 141 -4.27 8.07 -37.59
CA ARG A 141 -4.82 9.43 -37.61
C ARG A 141 -4.39 10.16 -36.35
N ILE A 142 -4.03 11.42 -36.51
CA ILE A 142 -3.41 12.20 -35.46
C ILE A 142 -4.39 13.30 -35.06
N TYR A 143 -4.65 13.40 -33.75
CA TYR A 143 -5.51 14.42 -33.18
C TYR A 143 -4.72 15.27 -32.18
N VAL A 144 -4.77 16.58 -32.34
CA VAL A 144 -4.05 17.55 -31.52
C VAL A 144 -5.05 18.46 -30.81
N ALA A 145 -5.00 18.52 -29.47
CA ALA A 145 -5.67 19.56 -28.70
C ALA A 145 -4.90 20.87 -28.86
N ASP A 146 -5.40 21.75 -29.71
CA ASP A 146 -4.88 23.09 -29.96
C ASP A 146 -5.45 24.06 -28.91
N THR A 147 -4.93 23.96 -27.68
CA THR A 147 -5.51 24.53 -26.47
C THR A 147 -5.72 26.04 -26.54
N GLY A 148 -4.76 26.79 -27.09
CA GLY A 148 -4.85 28.24 -27.21
C GLY A 148 -5.95 28.69 -28.17
N LYS A 149 -6.26 27.87 -29.19
CA LYS A 149 -7.35 28.11 -30.14
C LYS A 149 -8.65 27.37 -29.79
N ALA A 150 -8.73 26.73 -28.62
CA ALA A 150 -9.92 26.03 -28.13
C ALA A 150 -10.54 25.05 -29.16
N ARG A 151 -9.69 24.24 -29.79
CA ARG A 151 -10.10 23.32 -30.86
C ARG A 151 -9.29 22.02 -30.88
N ILE A 152 -9.80 21.02 -31.58
CA ILE A 152 -9.08 19.78 -31.89
C ILE A 152 -8.73 19.79 -33.38
N VAL A 153 -7.46 19.59 -33.73
CA VAL A 153 -6.99 19.51 -35.12
C VAL A 153 -6.73 18.05 -35.50
N GLU A 154 -7.29 17.62 -36.63
CA GLU A 154 -7.08 16.28 -37.18
C GLU A 154 -6.09 16.33 -38.35
N LEU A 155 -5.08 15.48 -38.30
CA LEU A 155 -4.05 15.31 -39.33
C LEU A 155 -4.00 13.87 -39.85
N THR A 156 -3.52 13.74 -41.08
CA THR A 156 -3.12 12.47 -41.71
C THR A 156 -1.80 11.93 -41.13
N PRO A 157 -1.46 10.64 -41.36
CA PRO A 157 -0.15 10.08 -40.96
C PRO A 157 1.05 10.84 -41.57
N GLU A 158 0.86 11.51 -42.71
CA GLU A 158 1.86 12.34 -43.39
C GLU A 158 1.91 13.78 -42.86
N GLY A 159 1.10 14.13 -41.85
CA GLY A 159 1.06 15.46 -41.24
C GLY A 159 0.18 16.49 -41.97
N ASN A 160 -0.56 16.07 -43.01
CA ASN A 160 -1.48 16.98 -43.72
C ASN A 160 -2.74 17.22 -42.91
N PHE A 161 -3.20 18.47 -42.88
CA PHE A 161 -4.45 18.88 -42.23
C PHE A 161 -5.68 18.28 -42.90
N VAL A 162 -6.64 17.85 -42.07
CA VAL A 162 -7.92 17.29 -42.53
C VAL A 162 -9.07 18.19 -42.12
N ARG A 163 -9.21 18.47 -40.82
CA ARG A 163 -10.26 19.33 -40.28
C ARG A 163 -9.88 19.84 -38.89
N ALA A 164 -10.63 20.84 -38.42
CA ALA A 164 -10.59 21.31 -37.04
C ALA A 164 -11.99 21.31 -36.43
N LEU A 165 -12.12 20.77 -35.21
CA LEU A 165 -13.33 20.77 -34.41
C LEU A 165 -13.22 21.89 -33.37
N GLY A 166 -14.06 22.92 -33.48
CA GLY A 166 -14.05 24.05 -32.56
C GLY A 166 -14.72 23.76 -31.22
N THR A 167 -15.02 24.81 -30.46
CA THR A 167 -15.78 24.72 -29.21
C THR A 167 -17.09 23.96 -29.42
N PRO A 168 -17.35 22.88 -28.65
CA PRO A 168 -18.61 22.16 -28.75
C PRO A 168 -19.78 23.04 -28.32
N LYS A 169 -20.90 22.95 -29.02
CA LYS A 169 -22.13 23.69 -28.72
C LYS A 169 -23.16 22.72 -28.16
N SER A 170 -23.69 23.01 -26.98
CA SER A 170 -24.80 22.27 -26.38
C SER A 170 -25.45 23.08 -25.26
N ASP A 171 -26.78 22.97 -25.14
CA ASP A 171 -27.54 23.54 -24.01
C ASP A 171 -27.21 22.85 -22.67
N MET A 172 -26.56 21.68 -22.72
CA MET A 172 -26.10 20.95 -21.53
C MET A 172 -24.77 21.49 -20.97
N ILE A 173 -24.06 22.32 -21.73
CA ILE A 173 -22.83 22.97 -21.27
C ILE A 173 -23.22 24.30 -20.61
N ARG A 174 -22.68 24.58 -19.43
CA ARG A 174 -22.90 25.86 -18.76
C ARG A 174 -22.43 27.02 -19.63
N ALA A 175 -23.20 28.10 -19.68
CA ALA A 175 -22.89 29.27 -20.51
C ALA A 175 -21.55 29.96 -20.15
N ASP A 176 -21.04 29.76 -18.93
CA ASP A 176 -19.77 30.29 -18.45
C ASP A 176 -18.58 29.32 -18.59
N LEU A 177 -18.80 28.10 -19.09
CA LEU A 177 -17.74 27.12 -19.28
C LEU A 177 -16.85 27.51 -20.45
N GLN A 178 -15.55 27.67 -20.17
CA GLN A 178 -14.55 27.89 -21.20
C GLN A 178 -13.98 26.55 -21.66
N TYR A 179 -14.12 26.24 -22.95
CA TYR A 179 -13.53 25.03 -23.54
C TYR A 179 -12.03 25.22 -23.75
N VAL A 180 -11.23 24.48 -23.01
CA VAL A 180 -9.75 24.56 -22.99
C VAL A 180 -9.20 23.13 -23.03
N PRO A 181 -9.23 22.45 -24.19
CA PRO A 181 -8.83 21.06 -24.30
C PRO A 181 -7.33 20.91 -24.02
N ILE A 182 -6.94 20.02 -23.09
CA ILE A 182 -5.54 19.79 -22.71
C ILE A 182 -5.04 18.38 -23.05
N LYS A 183 -5.91 17.37 -23.05
CA LYS A 183 -5.60 16.00 -23.44
C LYS A 183 -6.85 15.35 -24.01
N LEU A 184 -6.69 14.43 -24.95
CA LEU A 184 -7.82 13.71 -25.54
C LEU A 184 -7.43 12.28 -25.91
N VAL A 185 -8.43 11.42 -26.03
CA VAL A 185 -8.33 10.13 -26.72
C VAL A 185 -9.53 9.95 -27.65
N VAL A 186 -9.37 9.10 -28.66
CA VAL A 186 -10.42 8.79 -29.63
C VAL A 186 -10.62 7.28 -29.67
N ASP A 187 -11.84 6.82 -29.44
CA ASP A 187 -12.14 5.39 -29.46
C ASP A 187 -12.29 4.85 -30.90
N ARG A 188 -12.44 3.52 -31.02
CA ARG A 188 -12.63 2.85 -32.32
C ARG A 188 -13.91 3.28 -33.06
N THR A 189 -14.87 3.90 -32.36
CA THR A 189 -16.09 4.46 -32.95
C THR A 189 -15.97 5.93 -33.31
N LYS A 190 -14.76 6.51 -33.20
CA LYS A 190 -14.43 7.92 -33.44
C LYS A 190 -15.10 8.89 -32.47
N ARG A 191 -15.51 8.42 -31.28
CA ARG A 191 -15.94 9.31 -30.20
C ARG A 191 -14.71 9.88 -29.52
N PHE A 192 -14.78 11.17 -29.18
CA PHE A 192 -13.70 11.87 -28.51
C PHE A 192 -13.98 11.91 -27.02
N TYR A 193 -12.96 11.63 -26.23
CA TYR A 193 -12.96 11.83 -24.79
C TYR A 193 -11.92 12.90 -24.47
N VAL A 194 -12.39 14.07 -24.05
CA VAL A 194 -11.57 15.28 -23.94
C VAL A 194 -11.51 15.72 -22.48
N VAL A 195 -10.29 15.82 -21.97
CA VAL A 195 -10.00 16.49 -20.71
C VAL A 195 -9.81 17.97 -21.02
N SER A 196 -10.63 18.82 -20.42
CA SER A 196 -10.61 20.27 -20.59
C SER A 196 -10.29 20.96 -19.27
N LYS A 197 -9.37 21.91 -19.30
CA LYS A 197 -8.95 22.67 -18.13
C LYS A 197 -10.11 23.47 -17.55
N GLY A 198 -10.27 23.44 -16.23
CA GLY A 198 -11.34 24.12 -15.50
C GLY A 198 -12.70 23.44 -15.56
N VAL A 199 -12.77 22.22 -16.13
CA VAL A 199 -14.00 21.42 -16.22
C VAL A 199 -14.00 20.36 -15.12
N PHE A 200 -14.82 20.59 -14.10
CA PHE A 200 -14.97 19.67 -12.95
C PHE A 200 -16.09 18.64 -13.15
N ASP A 201 -16.97 18.85 -14.14
CA ASP A 201 -18.10 17.95 -14.41
C ASP A 201 -17.68 16.59 -15.02
N GLY A 202 -16.40 16.44 -15.39
CA GLY A 202 -15.80 15.20 -15.88
C GLY A 202 -15.10 15.34 -17.22
N ILE A 203 -14.92 14.20 -17.88
CA ILE A 203 -14.35 14.12 -19.23
C ILE A 203 -15.47 14.41 -20.22
N MET A 204 -15.24 15.32 -21.16
CA MET A 204 -16.20 15.66 -22.20
C MET A 204 -16.24 14.55 -23.26
N GLU A 205 -17.41 13.96 -23.47
CA GLU A 205 -17.65 13.02 -24.58
C GLU A 205 -18.19 13.80 -25.78
N LEU A 206 -17.51 13.70 -26.93
CA LEU A 206 -17.94 14.31 -28.19
C LEU A 206 -18.18 13.27 -29.28
N SER A 207 -19.12 13.57 -30.17
CA SER A 207 -19.38 12.79 -31.40
C SER A 207 -18.21 12.89 -32.39
N PRO A 208 -18.16 12.04 -33.42
CA PRO A 208 -17.19 12.14 -34.51
C PRO A 208 -17.20 13.50 -35.23
N GLU A 209 -18.30 14.24 -35.16
CA GLU A 209 -18.51 15.58 -35.72
C GLU A 209 -18.14 16.71 -34.76
N GLY A 210 -17.79 16.39 -33.50
CA GLY A 210 -17.43 17.36 -32.46
C GLY A 210 -18.62 17.90 -31.66
N GLU A 211 -19.80 17.27 -31.75
CA GLU A 211 -20.97 17.63 -30.95
C GLU A 211 -20.85 17.06 -29.53
N PHE A 212 -21.32 17.78 -28.52
CA PHE A 212 -21.22 17.34 -27.12
C PHE A 212 -22.33 16.38 -26.75
N ASN A 213 -21.95 15.19 -26.26
CA ASN A 213 -22.87 14.14 -25.82
C ASN A 213 -23.11 14.17 -24.31
N GLY A 214 -22.10 14.49 -23.51
CA GLY A 214 -22.20 14.47 -22.05
C GLY A 214 -20.83 14.48 -21.35
N PHE A 215 -20.87 14.37 -20.02
CA PHE A 215 -19.69 14.17 -19.20
C PHE A 215 -19.64 12.74 -18.65
N ILE A 216 -18.43 12.19 -18.54
CA ILE A 216 -18.18 10.87 -17.95
C ILE A 216 -17.07 10.90 -16.90
N GLY A 217 -16.93 9.81 -16.14
CA GLY A 217 -15.78 9.57 -15.27
C GLY A 217 -15.89 10.12 -13.84
N VAL A 218 -16.93 10.89 -13.54
CA VAL A 218 -17.14 11.43 -12.19
C VAL A 218 -18.15 10.57 -11.44
N ASN A 219 -17.70 9.99 -10.33
CA ASN A 219 -18.60 9.38 -9.35
C ASN A 219 -19.42 10.52 -8.71
N PRO A 220 -20.74 10.33 -8.49
CA PRO A 220 -21.57 11.33 -7.86
C PRO A 220 -21.04 11.68 -6.47
N VAL A 221 -21.10 12.96 -6.11
CA VAL A 221 -20.69 13.47 -4.80
C VAL A 221 -21.48 12.73 -3.72
N LEU A 222 -20.82 11.88 -2.94
CA LEU A 222 -21.42 11.25 -1.76
C LEU A 222 -21.54 12.33 -0.69
N TYR A 223 -22.76 12.78 -0.44
CA TYR A 223 -23.01 13.72 0.65
C TYR A 223 -22.77 13.05 2.00
N ASN A 224 -21.96 13.67 2.85
CA ASN A 224 -21.89 13.29 4.25
C ASN A 224 -23.22 13.68 4.93
N PRO A 225 -24.03 12.73 5.46
CA PRO A 225 -25.33 13.03 6.06
C PRO A 225 -25.24 14.01 7.24
N ILE A 226 -24.14 13.96 8.01
CA ILE A 226 -23.89 14.86 9.14
C ILE A 226 -23.64 16.28 8.63
N GLU A 227 -22.95 16.42 7.50
CA GLU A 227 -22.61 17.71 6.91
C GLU A 227 -23.81 18.35 6.20
N LEU A 228 -24.66 17.54 5.53
CA LEU A 228 -25.97 17.99 5.02
C LEU A 228 -26.87 18.50 6.15
N PHE A 229 -26.89 17.78 7.27
CA PHE A 229 -27.62 18.18 8.47
C PHE A 229 -27.11 19.53 8.99
N TRP A 230 -25.80 19.71 9.15
CA TRP A 230 -25.22 20.99 9.58
C TRP A 230 -25.46 22.12 8.57
N LYS A 231 -25.42 21.83 7.27
CA LYS A 231 -25.70 22.80 6.20
C LYS A 231 -27.11 23.38 6.31
N GLN A 232 -28.08 22.60 6.78
CA GLN A 232 -29.46 23.05 6.99
C GLN A 232 -29.53 24.18 8.04
N PHE A 233 -28.71 24.11 9.09
CA PHE A 233 -28.67 25.11 10.18
C PHE A 233 -27.58 26.17 10.02
N ALA A 234 -26.62 25.98 9.11
CA ALA A 234 -25.54 26.93 8.86
C ALA A 234 -26.04 28.26 8.27
N THR A 235 -25.48 29.37 8.76
CA THR A 235 -25.70 30.71 8.19
C THR A 235 -25.13 30.81 6.75
N LYS A 236 -25.56 31.82 5.97
CA LYS A 236 -25.04 32.03 4.60
C LYS A 236 -23.51 32.14 4.57
N GLU A 237 -22.91 32.73 5.59
CA GLU A 237 -21.47 32.94 5.70
C GLU A 237 -20.74 31.67 6.18
N GLN A 238 -21.35 30.90 7.08
CA GLN A 238 -20.84 29.56 7.44
C GLN A 238 -20.90 28.61 6.25
N ARG A 239 -21.96 28.64 5.44
CA ARG A 239 -22.07 27.82 4.21
C ARG A 239 -21.02 28.14 3.16
N LYS A 240 -20.53 29.38 3.11
CA LYS A 240 -19.41 29.78 2.23
C LYS A 240 -18.05 29.30 2.76
N GLN A 241 -17.94 29.06 4.07
CA GLN A 241 -16.74 28.51 4.72
C GLN A 241 -16.76 26.98 4.83
N MET A 242 -17.93 26.34 4.70
CA MET A 242 -18.01 24.89 4.53
C MET A 242 -17.30 24.53 3.22
N ALA A 243 -16.41 23.53 3.26
CA ALA A 243 -15.69 23.08 2.09
C ALA A 243 -16.69 22.73 0.98
N LEU A 244 -16.66 23.48 -0.11
CA LEU A 244 -17.28 23.04 -1.34
C LEU A 244 -16.45 21.84 -1.80
N PHE A 245 -17.02 20.63 -1.75
CA PHE A 245 -16.44 19.48 -2.43
C PHE A 245 -16.49 19.80 -3.92
N ILE A 246 -15.44 20.42 -4.43
CA ILE A 246 -15.28 20.63 -5.86
C ILE A 246 -14.96 19.24 -6.44
N PRO A 247 -15.72 18.78 -7.44
CA PRO A 247 -15.37 17.55 -8.13
C PRO A 247 -13.93 17.59 -8.63
N VAL A 248 -13.33 16.42 -8.73
CA VAL A 248 -11.91 16.26 -9.07
C VAL A 248 -11.69 16.54 -10.56
N GLU A 249 -10.84 17.51 -10.90
CA GLU A 249 -10.44 17.79 -12.28
C GLU A 249 -9.46 16.70 -12.77
N PHE A 250 -9.78 16.06 -13.90
CA PHE A 250 -8.83 15.17 -14.57
C PHE A 250 -7.74 15.99 -15.25
N ASN A 251 -6.50 15.51 -15.24
CA ASN A 251 -5.37 16.18 -15.89
C ASN A 251 -4.75 15.36 -17.02
N ASN A 252 -5.04 14.05 -17.09
CA ASN A 252 -4.55 13.16 -18.14
C ASN A 252 -5.59 12.09 -18.47
N ILE A 253 -5.53 11.61 -19.71
CA ILE A 253 -6.32 10.49 -20.22
C ILE A 253 -5.47 9.71 -21.22
N SER A 254 -5.48 8.38 -21.11
CA SER A 254 -4.88 7.46 -22.07
C SER A 254 -5.81 6.27 -22.31
N LEU A 255 -5.69 5.66 -23.49
CA LEU A 255 -6.53 4.53 -23.90
C LEU A 255 -5.69 3.24 -23.87
N ASP A 256 -6.21 2.18 -23.28
CA ASP A 256 -5.58 0.86 -23.33
C ASP A 256 -6.04 0.03 -24.55
N ASP A 257 -5.38 -1.10 -24.80
CA ASP A 257 -5.68 -2.00 -25.92
C ASP A 257 -7.12 -2.59 -25.88
N GLU A 258 -7.75 -2.60 -24.70
CA GLU A 258 -9.13 -3.05 -24.49
C GLU A 258 -10.15 -1.92 -24.76
N GLY A 259 -9.71 -0.68 -25.00
CA GLY A 259 -10.55 0.50 -25.22
C GLY A 259 -11.05 1.15 -23.92
N PHE A 260 -10.44 0.84 -22.77
CA PHE A 260 -10.73 1.49 -21.50
C PHE A 260 -9.80 2.70 -21.31
N MET A 261 -10.29 3.70 -20.59
CA MET A 261 -9.57 4.95 -20.39
C MET A 261 -8.90 4.97 -19.03
N TYR A 262 -7.57 4.98 -19.00
CA TYR A 262 -6.85 5.35 -17.80
C TYR A 262 -6.86 6.87 -17.66
N VAL A 263 -7.15 7.35 -16.45
CA VAL A 263 -7.20 8.77 -16.15
C VAL A 263 -6.51 9.06 -14.83
N THR A 264 -5.88 10.22 -14.76
CA THR A 264 -5.30 10.74 -13.51
C THR A 264 -5.96 12.03 -13.09
N THR A 265 -5.80 12.37 -11.81
CA THR A 265 -6.03 13.72 -11.31
C THR A 265 -4.81 14.24 -10.56
N ALA A 266 -4.58 15.55 -10.69
CA ALA A 266 -3.58 16.29 -9.92
C ALA A 266 -4.08 16.70 -8.52
N ASP A 267 -5.33 16.39 -8.15
CA ASP A 267 -5.87 16.72 -6.84
C ASP A 267 -5.12 15.95 -5.74
N GLU A 268 -4.33 16.70 -4.97
CA GLU A 268 -3.56 16.15 -3.85
C GLU A 268 -4.44 15.61 -2.73
N MET A 269 -5.74 15.92 -2.67
CA MET A 269 -6.65 15.35 -1.67
C MET A 269 -7.39 14.11 -2.18
N SER A 270 -7.20 13.71 -3.44
CA SER A 270 -7.88 12.57 -4.01
C SER A 270 -7.38 11.25 -3.41
N THR A 271 -8.32 10.46 -2.90
CA THR A 271 -8.03 9.09 -2.41
C THR A 271 -8.00 8.06 -3.55
N GLU A 272 -8.38 8.45 -4.76
CA GLU A 272 -8.43 7.61 -5.96
C GLU A 272 -7.92 8.40 -7.17
N PRO A 273 -6.64 8.80 -7.15
CA PRO A 273 -6.06 9.70 -8.16
C PRO A 273 -5.83 9.02 -9.51
N VAL A 274 -5.91 7.68 -9.57
CA VAL A 274 -5.86 6.89 -10.80
C VAL A 274 -7.15 6.08 -10.91
N ARG A 275 -7.75 6.12 -12.10
CA ARG A 275 -8.94 5.33 -12.44
C ARG A 275 -8.77 4.69 -13.82
N ARG A 276 -9.45 3.58 -14.04
CA ARG A 276 -9.57 2.92 -15.35
C ARG A 276 -11.05 2.88 -15.68
N LEU A 277 -11.50 3.79 -16.52
CA LEU A 277 -12.90 3.98 -16.85
C LEU A 277 -13.30 3.09 -18.03
N ASN A 278 -14.46 2.46 -17.93
CA ASN A 278 -15.11 1.90 -19.11
C ASN A 278 -15.68 3.05 -20.00
N PRO A 279 -16.12 2.76 -21.25
CA PRO A 279 -16.68 3.79 -22.13
C PRO A 279 -17.92 4.52 -21.59
N SER A 280 -18.57 3.98 -20.54
CA SER A 280 -19.69 4.62 -19.83
C SER A 280 -19.25 5.49 -18.65
N GLY A 281 -17.95 5.62 -18.40
CA GLY A 281 -17.40 6.45 -17.31
C GLY A 281 -17.33 5.77 -15.94
N VAL A 282 -17.58 4.46 -15.84
CA VAL A 282 -17.51 3.73 -14.56
C VAL A 282 -16.08 3.29 -14.31
N ASP A 283 -15.56 3.60 -13.12
CA ASP A 283 -14.24 3.12 -12.69
C ASP A 283 -14.24 1.60 -12.43
N VAL A 284 -13.44 0.89 -13.21
CA VAL A 284 -13.22 -0.56 -13.13
C VAL A 284 -11.79 -0.91 -12.71
N LEU A 285 -11.01 0.05 -12.23
CA LEU A 285 -9.66 -0.20 -11.73
C LEU A 285 -9.72 -1.11 -10.49
N LYS A 286 -9.06 -2.26 -10.58
CA LYS A 286 -8.88 -3.17 -9.45
C LYS A 286 -7.86 -2.56 -8.49
N ARG A 287 -8.15 -2.64 -7.19
CA ARG A 287 -7.29 -2.12 -6.11
C ARG A 287 -7.04 -3.21 -5.06
N LYS A 288 -6.35 -4.29 -5.48
CA LYS A 288 -6.07 -5.47 -4.66
C LYS A 288 -4.63 -5.54 -4.14
N GLY A 289 -3.87 -4.46 -4.29
CA GLY A 289 -2.58 -4.27 -3.61
C GLY A 289 -2.76 -4.17 -2.09
N TYR A 290 -1.66 -4.12 -1.35
CA TYR A 290 -1.72 -3.71 0.07
C TYR A 290 -2.26 -2.29 0.18
N GLU A 291 -1.87 -1.44 -0.78
CA GLU A 291 -2.23 -0.03 -0.85
C GLU A 291 -2.87 0.31 -2.20
N LYS A 292 -3.68 1.37 -2.20
CA LYS A 292 -4.32 1.87 -3.42
C LYS A 292 -3.27 2.53 -4.34
N PRO A 293 -3.48 2.56 -5.66
CA PRO A 293 -2.64 3.32 -6.59
C PRO A 293 -2.74 4.83 -6.38
N MET A 294 -1.97 5.38 -5.43
CA MET A 294 -1.99 6.80 -5.04
C MET A 294 -0.60 7.46 -4.94
N GLY A 295 0.45 6.77 -5.38
CA GLY A 295 1.82 7.25 -5.32
C GLY A 295 2.47 7.00 -3.95
N ASP A 296 3.34 7.91 -3.52
CA ASP A 296 4.08 7.77 -2.25
C ASP A 296 3.16 7.85 -1.03
N LEU A 297 3.35 6.89 -0.12
CA LEU A 297 2.62 6.77 1.15
C LEU A 297 3.29 7.57 2.27
N TYR A 298 4.61 7.77 2.15
CA TYR A 298 5.42 8.47 3.13
C TYR A 298 6.00 9.73 2.50
N PHE A 299 5.75 10.87 3.14
CA PHE A 299 6.25 12.15 2.68
C PHE A 299 6.70 13.01 3.86
N SER A 300 7.68 13.88 3.61
CA SER A 300 8.20 14.80 4.63
C SER A 300 7.17 15.90 4.93
N ASN A 301 7.23 16.51 6.12
CA ASN A 301 6.42 17.69 6.44
C ASN A 301 6.95 18.98 5.76
N SER A 302 7.62 18.86 4.61
CA SER A 302 8.13 20.01 3.86
C SER A 302 7.00 20.75 3.15
N ALA A 303 7.08 22.08 3.07
CA ALA A 303 6.11 22.89 2.34
C ALA A 303 6.07 22.57 0.82
N THR A 304 7.18 22.10 0.25
CA THR A 304 7.28 21.81 -1.20
C THR A 304 7.24 20.31 -1.54
N MET A 305 7.57 19.44 -0.59
CA MET A 305 7.62 17.98 -0.80
C MET A 305 6.69 17.21 0.15
N GLY A 306 5.84 17.90 0.90
CA GLY A 306 4.81 17.32 1.76
C GLY A 306 3.49 17.11 1.04
N GLY A 307 2.64 16.27 1.62
CA GLY A 307 1.34 15.89 1.04
C GLY A 307 1.43 14.76 0.02
N PHE A 308 0.29 14.42 -0.57
CA PHE A 308 0.17 13.32 -1.53
C PHE A 308 0.93 13.60 -2.83
N SER A 309 1.09 12.54 -3.65
CA SER A 309 1.73 12.62 -4.97
C SER A 309 0.83 13.37 -5.97
N THR A 310 1.45 14.02 -6.95
CA THR A 310 0.74 14.71 -8.04
C THR A 310 0.88 13.86 -9.30
N LEU A 311 -0.09 12.98 -9.53
CA LEU A 311 -0.06 12.03 -10.64
C LEU A 311 -0.53 12.72 -11.93
N ILE A 312 0.31 12.67 -12.97
CA ILE A 312 0.16 13.51 -14.17
C ILE A 312 0.12 12.78 -15.49
N ALA A 313 0.58 11.54 -15.54
CA ALA A 313 0.54 10.72 -16.74
C ALA A 313 0.40 9.25 -16.37
N VAL A 314 -0.27 8.49 -17.23
CA VAL A 314 -0.47 7.05 -17.07
C VAL A 314 -0.39 6.37 -18.42
N THR A 315 0.40 5.31 -18.49
CA THR A 315 0.51 4.45 -19.67
C THR A 315 0.33 2.99 -19.26
N ALA A 316 -0.35 2.21 -20.08
CA ALA A 316 -0.61 0.80 -19.84
C ALA A 316 0.04 -0.05 -20.93
N ASP A 317 0.46 -1.25 -20.56
CA ASP A 317 1.00 -2.23 -21.48
C ASP A 317 -0.05 -3.28 -21.88
N LYS A 318 0.35 -4.15 -22.81
CA LYS A 318 -0.52 -5.20 -23.38
C LYS A 318 -0.97 -6.27 -22.39
N PHE A 319 -0.31 -6.39 -21.24
CA PHE A 319 -0.62 -7.38 -20.20
C PHE A 319 -1.37 -6.76 -19.02
N GLY A 320 -1.78 -5.49 -19.13
CA GLY A 320 -2.52 -4.76 -18.12
C GLY A 320 -1.67 -4.24 -16.97
N MET A 321 -0.33 -4.30 -17.08
CA MET A 321 0.53 -3.51 -16.21
C MET A 321 0.43 -2.05 -16.62
N TYR A 322 0.41 -1.14 -15.65
CA TYR A 322 0.33 0.28 -15.93
C TYR A 322 1.29 1.07 -15.05
N SER A 323 1.90 2.09 -15.63
CA SER A 323 2.87 2.97 -15.00
C SER A 323 2.29 4.37 -14.88
N VAL A 324 2.50 4.99 -13.72
CA VAL A 324 1.95 6.31 -13.39
C VAL A 324 3.08 7.23 -12.97
N LEU A 325 3.15 8.41 -13.59
CA LEU A 325 4.16 9.43 -13.33
C LEU A 325 3.68 10.42 -12.28
N ASP A 326 4.47 10.60 -11.23
CA ASP A 326 4.35 11.67 -10.24
C ASP A 326 5.32 12.81 -10.58
N ASN A 327 4.76 14.00 -10.78
CA ASN A 327 5.54 15.21 -11.02
C ASN A 327 6.24 15.70 -9.74
N LYS A 328 5.59 15.54 -8.58
CA LYS A 328 5.99 16.19 -7.33
C LYS A 328 7.35 15.71 -6.82
N ARG A 329 7.60 14.40 -6.90
CA ARG A 329 8.87 13.78 -6.47
C ARG A 329 9.61 13.10 -7.62
N GLY A 330 9.06 13.16 -8.83
CA GLY A 330 9.64 12.54 -10.01
C GLY A 330 9.66 11.03 -9.90
N ARG A 331 8.57 10.44 -9.43
CA ARG A 331 8.44 8.99 -9.21
C ARG A 331 7.61 8.37 -10.31
N ILE A 332 7.95 7.15 -10.69
CA ILE A 332 7.19 6.32 -11.60
C ILE A 332 6.76 5.10 -10.82
N PHE A 333 5.46 4.95 -10.63
CA PHE A 333 4.86 3.82 -9.92
C PHE A 333 4.29 2.85 -10.94
N THR A 334 4.69 1.59 -10.89
CA THR A 334 4.16 0.57 -11.80
C THR A 334 3.38 -0.48 -11.04
N TYR A 335 2.19 -0.79 -11.55
CA TYR A 335 1.24 -1.71 -10.97
C TYR A 335 0.88 -2.84 -11.95
N ASP A 336 0.46 -3.98 -11.41
CA ASP A 336 -0.17 -5.04 -12.20
C ASP A 336 -1.65 -4.73 -12.53
N LYS A 337 -2.30 -5.59 -13.33
CA LYS A 337 -3.73 -5.47 -13.70
C LYS A 337 -4.70 -5.53 -12.51
N GLU A 338 -4.23 -6.01 -11.35
CA GLU A 338 -5.01 -6.04 -10.11
C GLU A 338 -4.78 -4.82 -9.20
N GLY A 339 -3.96 -3.86 -9.65
CA GLY A 339 -3.60 -2.64 -8.91
C GLY A 339 -2.61 -2.88 -7.79
N LYS A 340 -1.73 -3.88 -7.92
CA LYS A 340 -0.68 -4.19 -6.95
C LYS A 340 0.61 -3.53 -7.38
N LEU A 341 1.24 -2.78 -6.47
CA LEU A 341 2.50 -2.10 -6.72
C LEU A 341 3.61 -3.14 -6.96
N LEU A 342 4.27 -3.04 -8.12
CA LEU A 342 5.36 -3.91 -8.52
C LEU A 342 6.72 -3.29 -8.19
N TYR A 343 6.89 -2.01 -8.53
CA TYR A 343 8.13 -1.29 -8.32
C TYR A 343 7.96 0.23 -8.46
N ILE A 344 8.93 0.95 -7.90
CA ILE A 344 9.04 2.42 -7.98
C ILE A 344 10.45 2.79 -8.46
N PHE A 345 10.55 3.78 -9.33
CA PHE A 345 11.84 4.38 -9.73
C PHE A 345 11.68 5.85 -10.15
N GLY A 346 12.77 6.52 -10.49
CA GLY A 346 12.78 7.95 -10.84
C GLY A 346 13.06 8.86 -9.64
N GLN A 347 13.62 10.04 -9.91
CA GLN A 347 13.75 11.11 -8.92
C GLN A 347 13.89 12.48 -9.57
N ASN A 348 13.34 13.52 -8.94
CA ASN A 348 13.62 14.90 -9.33
C ASN A 348 15.07 15.32 -9.00
N GLY A 349 15.71 16.05 -9.90
CA GLY A 349 17.08 16.55 -9.76
C GLY A 349 17.73 16.93 -11.08
N ASP A 350 19.01 17.31 -11.02
CA ASP A 350 19.76 17.85 -12.17
C ASP A 350 20.70 16.82 -12.84
N LYS A 351 20.86 15.62 -12.27
CA LYS A 351 21.76 14.60 -12.82
C LYS A 351 21.11 13.82 -13.96
N PHE A 352 21.93 13.19 -14.80
CA PHE A 352 21.45 12.31 -15.85
C PHE A 352 20.51 11.22 -15.30
N GLY A 353 19.31 11.10 -15.88
CA GLY A 353 18.26 10.18 -15.42
C GLY A 353 17.35 10.73 -14.32
N GLN A 354 17.59 11.95 -13.83
CA GLN A 354 16.65 12.67 -12.95
C GLN A 354 15.79 13.64 -13.75
N PHE A 355 14.69 14.08 -13.13
CA PHE A 355 13.70 14.93 -13.78
C PHE A 355 13.70 16.35 -13.20
N LYS A 356 13.44 17.35 -14.06
CA LYS A 356 13.21 18.74 -13.64
C LYS A 356 11.72 19.05 -13.53
N ALA A 357 10.96 18.72 -14.57
CA ALA A 357 9.52 18.82 -14.59
C ALA A 357 8.98 17.78 -15.61
N PRO A 358 8.95 16.50 -15.24
CA PRO A 358 8.46 15.46 -16.14
C PRO A 358 6.97 15.71 -16.40
N ILE A 359 6.53 15.61 -17.65
CA ILE A 359 5.15 15.96 -18.05
C ILE A 359 4.39 14.78 -18.67
N ASP A 360 5.11 13.86 -19.30
CA ASP A 360 4.50 12.74 -19.99
C ASP A 360 5.38 11.48 -19.95
N LEU A 361 4.74 10.32 -20.07
CA LEU A 361 5.31 8.99 -19.88
C LEU A 361 4.75 8.05 -20.94
N GLU A 362 5.64 7.43 -21.73
CA GLU A 362 5.27 6.48 -22.78
C GLU A 362 6.12 5.20 -22.76
N MET A 363 5.55 4.09 -23.25
CA MET A 363 6.26 2.82 -23.37
C MET A 363 6.59 2.50 -24.83
N SER A 364 7.86 2.18 -25.09
CA SER A 364 8.33 1.69 -26.38
C SER A 364 8.89 0.28 -26.22
N GLY A 365 8.05 -0.72 -26.46
CA GLY A 365 8.38 -2.11 -26.15
C GLY A 365 8.53 -2.30 -24.64
N ASP A 366 9.74 -2.65 -24.18
CA ASP A 366 10.09 -2.77 -22.76
C ASP A 366 10.76 -1.52 -22.19
N LYS A 367 10.93 -0.45 -22.99
CA LYS A 367 11.57 0.80 -22.57
C LYS A 367 10.54 1.81 -22.08
N VAL A 368 10.95 2.60 -21.09
CA VAL A 368 10.16 3.71 -20.56
C VAL A 368 10.74 5.03 -21.04
N LEU A 369 9.91 5.88 -21.62
CA LEU A 369 10.30 7.19 -22.11
C LEU A 369 9.60 8.27 -21.29
N ILE A 370 10.37 9.27 -20.87
CA ILE A 370 9.86 10.42 -20.11
C ILE A 370 10.09 11.68 -20.92
N LEU A 371 9.04 12.44 -21.16
CA LEU A 371 9.14 13.80 -21.69
C LEU A 371 9.33 14.74 -20.49
N ASP A 372 10.47 15.41 -20.44
CA ASP A 372 10.75 16.37 -19.36
C ASP A 372 10.71 17.79 -19.92
N LYS A 373 9.66 18.51 -19.52
CA LYS A 373 9.42 19.91 -19.90
C LYS A 373 10.46 20.85 -19.30
N GLY A 374 10.96 20.53 -18.11
CA GLY A 374 11.94 21.37 -17.42
C GLY A 374 13.34 21.27 -18.02
N SER A 375 13.67 20.14 -18.64
CA SER A 375 14.95 19.93 -19.33
C SER A 375 14.84 19.91 -20.87
N ASN A 376 13.63 20.09 -21.44
CA ASN A 376 13.36 20.10 -22.89
C ASN A 376 13.96 18.91 -23.63
N GLN A 377 13.84 17.71 -23.05
CA GLN A 377 14.42 16.48 -23.59
C GLN A 377 13.54 15.27 -23.32
N ILE A 378 13.78 14.22 -24.10
CA ILE A 378 13.20 12.89 -23.87
C ILE A 378 14.26 12.03 -23.19
N ILE A 379 13.94 11.47 -22.02
CA ILE A 379 14.83 10.59 -21.25
C ILE A 379 14.35 9.15 -21.45
N VAL A 380 15.27 8.25 -21.83
CA VAL A 380 14.97 6.85 -22.12
C VAL A 380 15.54 5.96 -21.02
N PHE A 381 14.67 5.15 -20.44
CA PHE A 381 15.00 4.14 -19.46
C PHE A 381 14.91 2.75 -20.07
N GLU A 382 15.94 1.96 -19.86
CA GLU A 382 15.97 0.54 -20.24
C GLU A 382 15.77 -0.33 -19.01
N PRO A 383 15.07 -1.47 -19.14
CA PRO A 383 14.86 -2.34 -18.00
C PRO A 383 16.17 -2.98 -17.58
N THR A 384 16.40 -3.09 -16.28
CA THR A 384 17.50 -3.87 -15.73
C THR A 384 17.18 -5.37 -15.85
N ARG A 385 18.10 -6.25 -15.44
CA ARG A 385 17.79 -7.68 -15.30
C ARG A 385 16.60 -7.89 -14.37
N TYR A 386 16.55 -7.17 -13.25
CA TYR A 386 15.44 -7.25 -12.29
C TYR A 386 14.11 -6.82 -12.92
N GLY A 387 14.08 -5.67 -13.62
CA GLY A 387 12.88 -5.21 -14.31
C GLY A 387 12.36 -6.20 -15.36
N ARG A 388 13.26 -6.79 -16.18
CA ARG A 388 12.89 -7.78 -17.19
C ARG A 388 12.28 -9.04 -16.59
N VAL A 389 12.91 -9.60 -15.54
CA VAL A 389 12.42 -10.81 -14.87
C VAL A 389 11.04 -10.57 -14.25
N LEU A 390 10.87 -9.45 -13.56
CA LEU A 390 9.60 -9.11 -12.90
C LEU A 390 8.47 -8.89 -13.92
N ARG A 391 8.74 -8.14 -14.99
CA ARG A 391 7.80 -7.95 -16.10
C ARG A 391 7.40 -9.28 -16.74
N LYS A 392 8.38 -10.18 -16.96
CA LYS A 392 8.13 -11.51 -17.50
C LYS A 392 7.30 -12.39 -16.56
N ALA A 393 7.56 -12.32 -15.25
CA ALA A 393 6.79 -13.07 -14.26
C ALA A 393 5.31 -12.66 -14.25
N VAL A 394 5.03 -11.36 -14.31
CA VAL A 394 3.66 -10.84 -14.41
C VAL A 394 3.00 -11.27 -15.72
N GLU A 395 3.68 -11.11 -16.86
CA GLU A 395 3.20 -11.55 -18.18
C GLU A 395 2.81 -13.03 -18.18
N LEU A 396 3.70 -13.92 -17.72
CA LEU A 396 3.46 -15.36 -17.68
C LEU A 396 2.29 -15.73 -16.76
N THR A 397 2.13 -14.99 -15.65
CA THR A 397 1.01 -15.18 -14.72
C THR A 397 -0.34 -14.84 -15.35
N GLU A 398 -0.39 -13.80 -16.18
CA GLU A 398 -1.60 -13.37 -16.89
C GLU A 398 -1.94 -14.29 -18.07
N VAL A 399 -0.92 -14.82 -18.77
CA VAL A 399 -1.11 -15.82 -19.84
C VAL A 399 -1.48 -17.21 -19.28
N GLY A 400 -1.21 -17.47 -17.99
CA GLY A 400 -1.52 -18.74 -17.32
C GLY A 400 -0.47 -19.84 -17.55
N ASN A 401 0.77 -19.47 -17.88
CA ASN A 401 1.88 -20.41 -17.97
C ASN A 401 2.54 -20.56 -16.59
N GLU A 402 1.95 -21.44 -15.76
CA GLU A 402 2.27 -21.51 -14.33
C GLU A 402 3.72 -21.91 -14.03
N ALA A 403 4.27 -22.89 -14.75
CA ALA A 403 5.63 -23.38 -14.49
C ALA A 403 6.71 -22.35 -14.81
N GLU A 404 6.57 -21.63 -15.93
CA GLU A 404 7.50 -20.54 -16.25
C GLU A 404 7.27 -19.33 -15.35
N ALA A 405 6.02 -19.04 -14.98
CA ALA A 405 5.71 -17.95 -14.05
C ALA A 405 6.35 -18.21 -12.68
N GLU A 406 6.26 -19.43 -12.16
CA GLU A 406 6.92 -19.88 -10.94
C GLU A 406 8.42 -19.60 -10.98
N ALA A 407 9.11 -20.09 -12.01
CA ALA A 407 10.55 -19.89 -12.18
C ALA A 407 10.93 -18.39 -12.26
N ALA A 408 10.10 -17.58 -12.94
CA ALA A 408 10.34 -16.14 -13.06
C ALA A 408 10.11 -15.40 -11.72
N TRP A 409 9.10 -15.78 -10.93
CA TRP A 409 8.88 -15.23 -9.58
C TRP A 409 9.99 -15.62 -8.61
N GLU A 410 10.48 -16.86 -8.67
CA GLU A 410 11.65 -17.28 -7.90
C GLU A 410 12.91 -16.50 -8.27
N GLU A 411 13.14 -16.24 -9.57
CA GLU A 411 14.26 -15.41 -10.00
C GLU A 411 14.10 -13.96 -9.52
N ALA A 412 12.88 -13.41 -9.53
CA ALA A 412 12.60 -12.09 -8.99
C ALA A 412 12.95 -12.01 -7.48
N LEU A 413 12.59 -13.03 -6.69
CA LEU A 413 12.93 -13.11 -5.26
C LEU A 413 14.43 -13.24 -5.01
N LYS A 414 15.18 -13.94 -5.88
CA LYS A 414 16.64 -14.02 -5.81
C LYS A 414 17.30 -12.65 -6.05
N LEU A 415 16.69 -11.81 -6.90
CA LEU A 415 17.17 -10.45 -7.18
C LEU A 415 16.71 -9.44 -6.13
N ASN A 416 15.52 -9.62 -5.57
CA ASN A 416 14.94 -8.78 -4.54
C ASN A 416 14.16 -9.63 -3.52
N ASN A 417 14.81 -9.97 -2.40
CA ASN A 417 14.22 -10.77 -1.33
C ASN A 417 13.14 -10.02 -0.53
N ASN A 418 13.03 -8.70 -0.70
CA ASN A 418 12.03 -7.86 -0.02
C ASN A 418 10.78 -7.63 -0.88
N LEU A 419 10.62 -8.35 -1.99
CA LEU A 419 9.46 -8.20 -2.88
C LEU A 419 8.31 -9.10 -2.42
N ASP A 420 7.54 -8.62 -1.44
CA ASP A 420 6.36 -9.33 -0.90
C ASP A 420 5.41 -9.82 -2.02
N MET A 421 5.24 -9.00 -3.07
CA MET A 421 4.40 -9.33 -4.21
C MET A 421 4.88 -10.53 -5.01
N ALA A 422 6.18 -10.85 -5.01
CA ALA A 422 6.69 -12.03 -5.69
C ALA A 422 6.28 -13.33 -4.97
N HIS A 423 6.21 -13.32 -3.63
CA HIS A 423 5.58 -14.42 -2.88
C HIS A 423 4.10 -14.57 -3.23
N VAL A 424 3.38 -13.46 -3.45
CA VAL A 424 1.98 -13.52 -3.91
C VAL A 424 1.85 -14.10 -5.32
N GLY A 425 2.75 -13.75 -6.23
CA GLY A 425 2.83 -14.33 -7.57
C GLY A 425 3.11 -15.82 -7.53
N LEU A 426 4.12 -16.23 -6.75
CA LEU A 426 4.53 -17.62 -6.57
C LEU A 426 3.42 -18.46 -5.95
N GLY A 427 2.79 -17.98 -4.87
CA GLY A 427 1.68 -18.67 -4.24
C GLY A 427 0.46 -18.83 -5.16
N LYS A 428 0.20 -17.85 -6.05
CA LYS A 428 -0.87 -17.97 -7.06
C LYS A 428 -0.53 -19.05 -8.08
N ALA A 429 0.70 -19.09 -8.58
CA ALA A 429 1.14 -20.10 -9.54
C ALA A 429 1.01 -21.51 -8.95
N LYS A 430 1.55 -21.71 -7.75
CA LYS A 430 1.46 -22.98 -6.99
C LYS A 430 0.02 -23.41 -6.71
N LEU A 431 -0.84 -22.47 -6.31
CA LEU A 431 -2.25 -22.77 -6.07
C LEU A 431 -2.96 -23.24 -7.35
N ARG A 432 -2.64 -22.65 -8.51
CA ARG A 432 -3.19 -23.08 -9.80
C ARG A 432 -2.62 -24.42 -10.28
N ALA A 433 -1.36 -24.71 -9.96
CA ALA A 433 -0.73 -26.02 -10.16
C ALA A 433 -1.29 -27.12 -9.24
N GLY A 434 -2.07 -26.75 -8.22
CA GLY A 434 -2.67 -27.68 -7.25
C GLY A 434 -1.83 -27.89 -5.98
N GLU A 435 -0.67 -27.26 -5.89
CA GLU A 435 0.29 -27.28 -4.77
C GLU A 435 -0.19 -26.36 -3.63
N SER A 436 -1.30 -26.75 -2.99
CA SER A 436 -1.97 -25.90 -2.02
C SER A 436 -1.15 -25.68 -0.74
N GLU A 437 -0.33 -26.65 -0.33
CA GLU A 437 0.52 -26.53 0.87
C GLU A 437 1.62 -25.48 0.68
N GLU A 438 2.34 -25.54 -0.44
CA GLU A 438 3.39 -24.57 -0.75
C GLU A 438 2.80 -23.18 -1.00
N ALA A 439 1.65 -23.09 -1.66
CA ALA A 439 0.93 -21.83 -1.82
C ALA A 439 0.57 -21.15 -0.49
N ILE A 440 0.21 -21.93 0.55
CA ILE A 440 -0.06 -21.41 1.90
C ILE A 440 1.19 -20.76 2.48
N HIS A 441 2.37 -21.36 2.29
CA HIS A 441 3.63 -20.80 2.75
C HIS A 441 3.90 -19.45 2.08
N GLU A 442 3.81 -19.40 0.75
CA GLU A 442 4.05 -18.20 -0.04
C GLU A 442 3.07 -17.07 0.30
N PHE A 443 1.78 -17.35 0.43
CA PHE A 443 0.82 -16.33 0.83
C PHE A 443 1.01 -15.83 2.26
N ARG A 444 1.60 -16.63 3.15
CA ARG A 444 2.00 -16.17 4.48
C ARG A 444 3.22 -15.24 4.40
N GLN A 445 4.25 -15.59 3.61
CA GLN A 445 5.42 -14.73 3.42
C GLN A 445 5.03 -13.39 2.80
N GLY A 446 4.18 -13.41 1.77
CA GLY A 446 3.61 -12.21 1.18
C GLY A 446 2.51 -11.56 2.02
N MET A 447 2.23 -11.97 3.25
CA MET A 447 1.21 -11.34 4.11
C MET A 447 -0.17 -11.15 3.47
N ARG A 448 -0.67 -12.18 2.78
CA ARG A 448 -1.97 -12.19 2.08
C ARG A 448 -2.96 -13.17 2.72
N PRO A 449 -3.70 -12.77 3.78
CA PRO A 449 -4.68 -13.63 4.44
C PRO A 449 -5.82 -14.08 3.50
N ASP A 450 -6.16 -13.26 2.52
CA ASP A 450 -7.19 -13.54 1.52
C ASP A 450 -6.83 -14.73 0.62
N TYR A 451 -5.61 -14.72 0.06
CA TYR A 451 -5.14 -15.85 -0.74
C TYR A 451 -4.75 -17.04 0.11
N TYR A 452 -4.14 -16.82 1.28
CA TYR A 452 -3.85 -17.87 2.26
C TYR A 452 -5.11 -18.67 2.60
N SER A 453 -6.21 -17.99 2.92
CA SER A 453 -7.48 -18.63 3.26
C SER A 453 -8.01 -19.52 2.13
N ARG A 454 -7.88 -19.07 0.88
CA ARG A 454 -8.29 -19.84 -0.32
C ARG A 454 -7.42 -21.07 -0.51
N ALA A 455 -6.09 -20.93 -0.40
CA ALA A 455 -5.17 -22.06 -0.50
C ALA A 455 -5.38 -23.06 0.64
N PHE A 456 -5.56 -22.56 1.87
CA PHE A 456 -5.86 -23.37 3.05
C PHE A 456 -7.18 -24.13 2.92
N LYS A 457 -8.22 -23.51 2.35
CA LYS A 457 -9.50 -24.19 2.05
C LYS A 457 -9.31 -25.36 1.08
N SER A 458 -8.48 -25.17 0.05
CA SER A 458 -8.14 -26.23 -0.92
C SER A 458 -7.36 -27.36 -0.27
N TYR A 459 -6.28 -27.02 0.47
CA TYR A 459 -5.46 -27.96 1.22
C TYR A 459 -6.26 -28.78 2.24
N ARG A 460 -7.07 -28.10 3.07
CA ARG A 460 -7.95 -28.74 4.07
C ARG A 460 -8.92 -29.71 3.41
N LYS A 461 -9.48 -29.34 2.26
CA LYS A 461 -10.38 -30.21 1.50
C LYS A 461 -9.66 -31.47 1.03
N GLN A 462 -8.45 -31.34 0.46
CA GLN A 462 -7.63 -32.49 0.04
C GLN A 462 -7.32 -33.41 1.23
N LEU A 463 -6.82 -32.85 2.34
CA LEU A 463 -6.48 -33.61 3.55
C LEU A 463 -7.66 -34.37 4.15
N ILE A 464 -8.85 -33.75 4.23
CA ILE A 464 -10.06 -34.41 4.72
C ILE A 464 -10.48 -35.56 3.81
N TRP A 465 -10.40 -35.37 2.49
CA TRP A 465 -10.74 -36.43 1.53
C TRP A 465 -9.77 -37.61 1.65
N ASP A 466 -8.48 -37.36 1.77
CA ASP A 466 -7.44 -38.40 1.87
C ASP A 466 -7.52 -39.17 3.20
N GLN A 467 -7.90 -38.49 4.29
CA GLN A 467 -7.95 -39.06 5.64
C GLN A 467 -9.37 -39.39 6.12
N PHE A 468 -10.36 -39.38 5.22
CA PHE A 468 -11.79 -39.48 5.58
C PHE A 468 -12.09 -40.70 6.47
N GLY A 469 -11.55 -41.87 6.12
CA GLY A 469 -11.78 -43.11 6.86
C GLY A 469 -11.25 -43.06 8.30
N LEU A 470 -10.07 -42.47 8.51
CA LEU A 470 -9.47 -42.32 9.83
C LEU A 470 -10.25 -41.31 10.68
N ILE A 471 -10.59 -40.16 10.10
CA ILE A 471 -11.36 -39.10 10.79
C ILE A 471 -12.74 -39.65 11.22
N ALA A 472 -13.45 -40.31 10.31
CA ALA A 472 -14.77 -40.90 10.61
C ALA A 472 -14.67 -41.94 11.75
N THR A 473 -13.63 -42.78 11.74
CA THR A 473 -13.39 -43.78 12.79
C THR A 473 -13.11 -43.12 14.14
N LEU A 474 -12.24 -42.10 14.19
CA LEU A 474 -11.94 -41.36 15.40
C LEU A 474 -13.17 -40.64 15.97
N CYS A 475 -14.03 -40.06 15.12
CA CYS A 475 -15.28 -39.44 15.55
C CYS A 475 -16.23 -40.47 16.19
N ILE A 476 -16.37 -41.67 15.59
CA ILE A 476 -17.19 -42.75 16.17
C ILE A 476 -16.63 -43.18 17.53
N VAL A 477 -15.31 -43.39 17.63
CA VAL A 477 -14.65 -43.77 18.89
C VAL A 477 -14.83 -42.69 19.96
N LEU A 478 -14.70 -41.40 19.61
CA LEU A 478 -14.93 -40.29 20.52
C LEU A 478 -16.38 -40.28 21.05
N VAL A 479 -17.38 -40.44 20.17
CA VAL A 479 -18.79 -40.46 20.54
C VAL A 479 -19.09 -41.65 21.46
N VAL A 480 -18.62 -42.85 21.10
CA VAL A 480 -18.77 -44.06 21.92
C VAL A 480 -18.07 -43.89 23.27
N GLY A 481 -16.86 -43.32 23.28
CA GLY A 481 -16.09 -43.02 24.49
C GLY A 481 -16.78 -42.00 25.40
N LEU A 482 -17.39 -40.94 24.84
CA LEU A 482 -18.17 -39.95 25.59
C LEU A 482 -19.45 -40.58 26.19
N ILE A 483 -20.13 -41.47 25.46
CA ILE A 483 -21.31 -42.18 25.95
C ILE A 483 -20.95 -43.12 27.10
N ILE A 484 -19.88 -43.91 26.94
CA ILE A 484 -19.39 -44.84 27.97
C ILE A 484 -18.86 -44.07 29.17
N GLY A 485 -18.04 -43.03 28.95
CA GLY A 485 -17.49 -42.17 29.99
C GLY A 485 -18.59 -41.50 30.82
N ASN A 486 -19.62 -40.95 30.17
CA ASN A 486 -20.78 -40.36 30.86
C ASN A 486 -21.57 -41.40 31.68
N ARG A 487 -21.69 -42.64 31.18
CA ARG A 487 -22.31 -43.75 31.96
C ARG A 487 -21.47 -44.15 33.17
N MET A 488 -20.14 -44.18 33.05
CA MET A 488 -19.23 -44.57 34.14
C MET A 488 -19.06 -43.46 35.19
N LEU A 489 -19.02 -42.19 34.79
CA LEU A 489 -18.89 -41.03 35.68
C LEU A 489 -20.15 -40.79 36.52
N LYS A 490 -21.34 -41.16 36.03
CA LYS A 490 -22.59 -41.12 36.81
C LYS A 490 -22.55 -41.97 38.09
N GLY A 491 -21.62 -42.93 38.21
CA GLY A 491 -21.51 -43.83 39.36
C GLY A 491 -20.46 -43.47 40.43
N ARG A 492 -19.66 -42.40 40.27
CA ARG A 492 -18.48 -42.17 41.15
C ARG A 492 -18.27 -40.74 41.65
N LEU A 493 -19.25 -39.85 41.55
CA LEU A 493 -19.13 -38.46 42.02
C LEU A 493 -19.85 -38.23 43.35
N ALA A 494 -19.33 -38.84 44.42
CA ALA A 494 -19.60 -38.48 45.80
C ALA A 494 -18.27 -38.36 46.56
N SER A 495 -17.58 -37.24 46.34
CA SER A 495 -16.49 -36.78 47.22
C SER A 495 -16.38 -35.27 47.09
N GLU A 496 -15.96 -34.60 48.17
CA GLU A 496 -15.94 -33.14 48.32
C GLU A 496 -15.42 -32.40 47.07
N PRO A 497 -16.02 -31.26 46.71
CA PRO A 497 -15.62 -30.52 45.53
C PRO A 497 -14.22 -29.92 45.73
N GLY A 498 -13.20 -30.54 45.14
CA GLY A 498 -11.86 -29.95 45.04
C GLY A 498 -11.90 -28.56 44.39
N LYS A 499 -10.89 -27.73 44.67
CA LYS A 499 -10.79 -26.30 44.29
C LYS A 499 -11.15 -25.99 42.82
N ILE A 500 -10.78 -26.86 41.89
CA ILE A 500 -11.10 -26.74 40.45
C ILE A 500 -12.61 -26.93 40.17
N ARG A 501 -13.27 -27.86 40.88
CA ARG A 501 -14.73 -28.08 40.74
C ARG A 501 -15.53 -26.86 41.20
N PHE A 502 -15.04 -26.12 42.20
CA PHE A 502 -15.68 -24.87 42.64
C PHE A 502 -15.63 -23.79 41.54
N ALA A 503 -14.49 -23.61 40.86
CA ALA A 503 -14.36 -22.66 39.76
C ALA A 503 -15.31 -22.98 38.59
N TRP A 504 -15.43 -24.27 38.23
CA TRP A 504 -16.40 -24.74 37.23
C TRP A 504 -17.84 -24.55 37.69
N LYS A 505 -18.16 -24.86 38.95
CA LYS A 505 -19.49 -24.65 39.54
C LYS A 505 -19.87 -23.17 39.50
N LEU A 506 -18.94 -22.27 39.81
CA LEU A 506 -19.15 -20.83 39.78
C LEU A 506 -19.49 -20.32 38.38
N MET A 507 -18.79 -20.82 37.36
CA MET A 507 -19.05 -20.46 35.97
C MET A 507 -20.51 -20.75 35.55
N PHE A 508 -21.13 -21.82 36.03
CA PHE A 508 -22.48 -22.23 35.62
C PHE A 508 -23.58 -21.96 36.66
N ARG A 509 -23.21 -21.68 37.91
CA ARG A 509 -24.12 -21.36 39.02
C ARG A 509 -23.61 -20.14 39.79
N PRO A 510 -23.54 -18.96 39.16
CA PRO A 510 -22.83 -17.81 39.70
C PRO A 510 -23.42 -17.28 41.01
N PHE A 511 -24.73 -17.04 41.07
CA PHE A 511 -25.37 -16.51 42.28
C PHE A 511 -25.14 -17.39 43.51
N LYS A 512 -25.35 -18.70 43.38
CA LYS A 512 -25.13 -19.66 44.48
C LYS A 512 -23.65 -19.68 44.89
N SER A 513 -22.75 -19.77 43.92
CA SER A 513 -21.33 -19.96 44.20
C SER A 513 -20.66 -18.69 44.75
N PHE A 514 -21.07 -17.49 44.31
CA PHE A 514 -20.60 -16.24 44.91
C PHE A 514 -21.18 -16.05 46.32
N TRP A 515 -22.38 -16.54 46.61
CA TRP A 515 -22.94 -16.56 47.96
C TRP A 515 -22.13 -17.50 48.88
N GLU A 516 -21.83 -18.73 48.42
CA GLU A 516 -20.96 -19.67 49.14
C GLU A 516 -19.54 -19.09 49.33
N LEU A 517 -19.03 -18.34 48.36
CA LEU A 517 -17.73 -17.64 48.45
C LEU A 517 -17.74 -16.60 49.57
N LYS A 518 -18.82 -15.82 49.70
CA LYS A 518 -18.95 -14.76 50.71
C LYS A 518 -19.22 -15.30 52.12
N TYR A 519 -20.18 -16.21 52.26
CA TYR A 519 -20.70 -16.61 53.58
C TYR A 519 -20.13 -17.94 54.10
N GLU A 520 -19.76 -18.86 53.20
CA GLU A 520 -19.26 -20.20 53.58
C GLU A 520 -17.73 -20.34 53.39
N GLN A 521 -17.05 -19.30 52.90
CA GLN A 521 -15.63 -19.31 52.55
C GLN A 521 -15.24 -20.48 51.62
N ALA A 522 -16.17 -20.98 50.82
CA ALA A 522 -15.95 -22.11 49.91
C ALA A 522 -14.91 -21.81 48.81
N GLY A 523 -14.58 -20.53 48.59
CA GLY A 523 -13.55 -20.06 47.67
C GLY A 523 -12.24 -19.69 48.38
N HIS A 524 -11.13 -20.30 47.95
CA HIS A 524 -9.80 -19.89 48.41
C HIS A 524 -9.30 -18.67 47.65
N TRP A 525 -9.00 -17.59 48.37
CA TRP A 525 -8.30 -16.41 47.83
C TRP A 525 -6.94 -16.77 47.20
N GLY A 526 -6.28 -17.82 47.71
CA GLY A 526 -5.02 -18.34 47.14
C GLY A 526 -5.19 -18.98 45.76
N PHE A 527 -6.42 -19.06 45.23
CA PHE A 527 -6.72 -19.58 43.89
C PHE A 527 -7.02 -18.47 42.87
N SER A 528 -7.32 -17.23 43.28
CA SER A 528 -7.59 -16.13 42.34
C SER A 528 -6.33 -15.62 41.62
N LEU A 529 -5.21 -15.51 42.33
CA LEU A 529 -3.92 -15.13 41.73
C LEU A 529 -3.38 -16.21 40.77
N PRO A 530 -3.45 -17.52 41.08
CA PRO A 530 -3.18 -18.56 40.09
C PRO A 530 -4.09 -18.50 38.86
N LEU A 531 -5.38 -18.17 38.99
CA LEU A 531 -6.26 -18.00 37.83
C LEU A 531 -5.82 -16.83 36.95
N LEU A 532 -5.44 -15.70 37.55
CA LEU A 532 -4.85 -14.57 36.81
C LEU A 532 -3.54 -15.00 36.12
N LEU A 533 -2.66 -15.76 36.80
CA LEU A 533 -1.43 -16.28 36.20
C LEU A 533 -1.71 -17.22 35.02
N ILE A 534 -2.67 -18.13 35.16
CA ILE A 534 -3.09 -19.03 34.07
C ILE A 534 -3.64 -18.22 32.89
N PHE A 535 -4.47 -17.20 33.16
CA PHE A 535 -4.96 -16.30 32.13
C PHE A 535 -3.81 -15.60 31.39
N ILE A 536 -2.80 -15.09 32.11
CA ILE A 536 -1.60 -14.48 31.51
C ILE A 536 -0.84 -15.48 30.63
N ILE A 537 -0.55 -16.68 31.15
CA ILE A 537 0.17 -17.73 30.42
C ILE A 537 -0.59 -18.10 29.15
N LEU A 538 -1.89 -18.33 29.24
CA LEU A 538 -2.70 -18.65 28.07
C LEU A 538 -2.78 -17.49 27.08
N SER A 539 -2.77 -16.24 27.56
CA SER A 539 -2.80 -15.06 26.69
C SER A 539 -1.49 -14.91 25.93
N VAL A 540 -0.35 -15.18 26.58
CA VAL A 540 0.98 -15.29 25.94
C VAL A 540 1.01 -16.41 24.90
N ILE A 541 0.54 -17.61 25.25
CA ILE A 541 0.45 -18.74 24.31
C ILE A 541 -0.47 -18.39 23.14
N LYS A 542 -1.65 -17.82 23.40
CA LYS A 542 -2.59 -17.39 22.37
C LYS A 542 -1.92 -16.38 21.44
N ARG A 543 -1.22 -15.37 21.96
CA ARG A 543 -0.51 -14.38 21.15
C ARG A 543 0.53 -15.01 20.21
N GLN A 544 1.23 -16.05 20.67
CA GLN A 544 2.29 -16.72 19.91
C GLN A 544 1.76 -17.71 18.86
N PHE A 545 0.66 -18.42 19.16
CA PHE A 545 0.20 -19.58 18.39
C PHE A 545 -1.15 -19.37 17.69
N THR A 546 -1.74 -18.17 17.76
CA THR A 546 -2.96 -17.84 17.01
C THR A 546 -2.69 -17.96 15.51
N GLY A 547 -3.61 -18.61 14.79
CA GLY A 547 -3.44 -18.83 13.36
C GLY A 547 -3.43 -17.54 12.55
N PHE A 548 -2.71 -17.58 11.43
CA PHE A 548 -2.38 -16.43 10.58
C PHE A 548 -3.60 -15.59 10.13
N ILE A 549 -4.76 -16.21 9.92
CA ILE A 549 -5.97 -15.49 9.49
C ILE A 549 -6.47 -14.53 10.57
N ILE A 550 -6.38 -14.93 11.84
CA ILE A 550 -6.80 -14.12 13.00
C ILE A 550 -5.70 -13.15 13.43
N PHE A 551 -4.43 -13.58 13.36
CA PHE A 551 -3.28 -12.76 13.75
C PHE A 551 -2.29 -12.61 12.60
N GLN A 552 -2.29 -11.40 12.00
CA GLN A 552 -1.52 -11.05 10.81
C GLN A 552 -0.34 -10.16 11.19
N SER A 553 0.70 -10.73 11.81
CA SER A 553 1.92 -9.99 12.10
C SER A 553 3.16 -10.84 11.87
N LEU A 554 4.15 -10.26 11.18
CA LEU A 554 5.52 -10.77 11.11
C LEU A 554 6.42 -10.09 12.16
N GLU A 555 5.89 -9.19 12.99
CA GLU A 555 6.70 -8.46 13.96
C GLU A 555 7.34 -9.42 14.95
N THR A 556 8.67 -9.39 14.98
CA THR A 556 9.53 -10.09 15.92
C THR A 556 9.53 -9.47 17.32
N GLN A 557 8.86 -8.32 17.51
CA GLN A 557 8.80 -7.61 18.79
C GLN A 557 7.65 -8.10 19.68
N PHE A 558 7.56 -9.41 19.89
CA PHE A 558 6.70 -9.95 20.93
C PHE A 558 7.30 -9.65 22.31
N SER A 559 6.57 -8.86 23.11
CA SER A 559 6.96 -8.56 24.49
C SER A 559 6.04 -9.28 25.47
N ILE A 560 6.57 -10.31 26.14
CA ILE A 560 5.88 -10.99 27.24
C ILE A 560 5.48 -9.97 28.32
N TRP A 561 6.34 -8.97 28.58
CA TRP A 561 6.06 -7.93 29.57
C TRP A 561 4.84 -7.09 29.24
N MET A 562 4.59 -6.82 27.96
CA MET A 562 3.41 -6.08 27.54
C MET A 562 2.13 -6.88 27.83
N GLU A 563 2.12 -8.18 27.52
CA GLU A 563 0.97 -9.06 27.80
C GLU A 563 0.70 -9.19 29.31
N VAL A 564 1.76 -9.30 30.11
CA VAL A 564 1.64 -9.29 31.58
C VAL A 564 1.00 -7.99 32.06
N GLN A 565 1.45 -6.83 31.57
CA GLN A 565 0.90 -5.53 31.96
C GLN A 565 -0.58 -5.39 31.57
N VAL A 566 -0.96 -5.79 30.35
CA VAL A 566 -2.32 -5.72 29.83
C VAL A 566 -3.30 -6.57 30.66
N ALA A 567 -2.84 -7.67 31.27
CA ALA A 567 -3.67 -8.47 32.16
C ALA A 567 -3.65 -7.99 33.62
N VAL A 568 -2.48 -7.66 34.16
CA VAL A 568 -2.28 -7.34 35.59
C VAL A 568 -2.83 -5.95 35.93
N ILE A 569 -2.53 -4.94 35.11
CA ILE A 569 -2.89 -3.55 35.43
C ILE A 569 -4.41 -3.38 35.51
N PRO A 570 -5.22 -3.78 34.51
CA PRO A 570 -6.68 -3.65 34.60
C PRO A 570 -7.27 -4.46 35.75
N PHE A 571 -6.75 -5.65 36.03
CA PHE A 571 -7.23 -6.49 37.13
C PHE A 571 -7.09 -5.79 38.49
N PHE A 572 -5.90 -5.24 38.79
CA PHE A 572 -5.67 -4.56 40.06
C PHE A 572 -6.29 -3.17 40.11
N LEU A 573 -6.29 -2.41 39.00
CA LEU A 573 -7.01 -1.14 38.93
C LEU A 573 -8.49 -1.32 39.21
N TRP A 574 -9.12 -2.34 38.62
CA TRP A 574 -10.49 -2.72 38.92
C TRP A 574 -10.68 -2.99 40.41
N CYS A 575 -9.85 -3.85 41.00
CA CYS A 575 -10.00 -4.22 42.41
C CYS A 575 -9.80 -3.03 43.36
N ILE A 576 -8.80 -2.17 43.11
CA ILE A 576 -8.48 -1.00 43.93
C ILE A 576 -9.57 0.05 43.80
N ALA A 577 -9.97 0.40 42.58
CA ALA A 577 -11.01 1.39 42.33
C ALA A 577 -12.35 0.93 42.92
N ASN A 578 -12.71 -0.33 42.70
CA ASN A 578 -13.96 -0.88 43.22
C ASN A 578 -13.96 -0.95 44.76
N TRP A 579 -12.82 -1.30 45.37
CA TRP A 579 -12.64 -1.26 46.82
C TRP A 579 -12.71 0.17 47.37
N SER A 580 -12.11 1.16 46.70
CA SER A 580 -12.14 2.56 47.16
C SER A 580 -13.56 3.16 47.19
N LEU A 581 -14.48 2.62 46.39
CA LEU A 581 -15.88 3.06 46.34
C LEU A 581 -16.76 2.47 47.44
N THR A 582 -16.29 1.47 48.20
CA THR A 582 -17.10 0.85 49.25
C THR A 582 -17.49 1.84 50.33
N THR A 583 -16.61 2.79 50.64
CA THR A 583 -16.85 3.82 51.64
C THR A 583 -17.86 4.87 51.19
N LEU A 584 -17.86 5.22 49.89
CA LEU A 584 -18.77 6.20 49.31
C LEU A 584 -20.17 5.63 49.06
N MET A 585 -20.25 4.33 48.78
CA MET A 585 -21.45 3.67 48.29
C MET A 585 -22.00 2.65 49.30
N ASP A 586 -21.62 2.72 50.58
CA ASP A 586 -22.06 1.81 51.65
C ASP A 586 -21.93 0.32 51.27
N GLY A 587 -20.77 -0.06 50.72
CA GLY A 587 -20.45 -1.44 50.34
C GLY A 587 -19.73 -2.20 51.44
N GLU A 588 -20.10 -3.46 51.62
CA GLU A 588 -19.47 -4.32 52.65
C GLU A 588 -18.25 -5.10 52.16
N GLY A 589 -17.92 -5.00 50.87
CA GLY A 589 -16.88 -5.82 50.24
C GLY A 589 -15.48 -5.51 50.75
N LYS A 590 -14.75 -6.53 51.21
CA LYS A 590 -13.33 -6.41 51.55
C LYS A 590 -12.48 -6.55 50.30
N PHE A 591 -11.32 -5.87 50.26
CA PHE A 591 -10.40 -5.96 49.11
C PHE A 591 -10.07 -7.40 48.71
N LYS A 592 -9.82 -8.29 49.69
CA LYS A 592 -9.56 -9.71 49.47
C LYS A 592 -10.73 -10.45 48.80
N GLU A 593 -11.96 -10.10 49.15
CA GLU A 593 -13.17 -10.71 48.58
C GLU A 593 -13.38 -10.22 47.14
N ILE A 594 -13.11 -8.95 46.87
CA ILE A 594 -13.15 -8.35 45.52
C ILE A 594 -12.13 -9.04 44.62
N VAL A 595 -10.86 -9.14 45.04
CA VAL A 595 -9.80 -9.84 44.29
C VAL A 595 -10.16 -11.30 44.05
N THR A 596 -10.76 -11.96 45.04
CA THR A 596 -11.18 -13.36 44.91
C THR A 596 -12.29 -13.47 43.86
N ALA A 597 -13.34 -12.65 43.96
CA ALA A 597 -14.46 -12.66 43.03
C ALA A 597 -14.03 -12.31 41.58
N THR A 598 -13.17 -11.31 41.41
CA THR A 598 -12.61 -10.92 40.12
C THR A 598 -11.77 -12.03 39.50
N GLY A 599 -10.93 -12.73 40.29
CA GLY A 599 -10.13 -13.85 39.78
C GLY A 599 -10.97 -15.03 39.30
N TYR A 600 -12.03 -15.40 40.04
CA TYR A 600 -12.97 -16.44 39.59
C TYR A 600 -13.79 -16.00 38.38
N ALA A 601 -14.09 -14.71 38.24
CA ALA A 601 -14.81 -14.20 37.09
C ALA A 601 -14.02 -14.29 35.76
N LEU A 602 -12.69 -14.45 35.80
CA LEU A 602 -11.84 -14.68 34.61
C LEU A 602 -12.00 -16.07 33.99
N MET A 603 -12.61 -17.02 34.71
CA MET A 603 -12.77 -18.40 34.26
C MET A 603 -13.33 -18.57 32.83
N PRO A 604 -14.33 -17.80 32.37
CA PRO A 604 -14.83 -17.90 31.00
C PRO A 604 -13.75 -17.58 29.96
N LEU A 605 -12.93 -16.57 30.22
CA LEU A 605 -11.84 -16.19 29.31
C LEU A 605 -10.77 -17.29 29.28
N ILE A 606 -10.38 -17.81 30.44
CA ILE A 606 -9.39 -18.89 30.57
C ILE A 606 -9.83 -20.12 29.77
N VAL A 607 -11.08 -20.57 29.98
CA VAL A 607 -11.61 -21.77 29.32
C VAL A 607 -11.78 -21.56 27.82
N MET A 608 -12.23 -20.37 27.39
CA MET A 608 -12.48 -20.09 25.97
C MET A 608 -11.22 -19.87 25.14
N GLN A 609 -10.09 -19.47 25.74
CA GLN A 609 -8.85 -19.29 24.98
C GLN A 609 -8.35 -20.57 24.31
N ILE A 610 -8.52 -21.74 24.93
CA ILE A 610 -8.05 -23.03 24.38
C ILE A 610 -8.77 -23.41 23.09
N PRO A 611 -10.12 -23.51 23.04
CA PRO A 611 -10.83 -23.82 21.80
C PRO A 611 -10.66 -22.71 20.76
N LEU A 612 -10.60 -21.44 21.16
CA LEU A 612 -10.34 -20.32 20.24
C LEU A 612 -8.96 -20.46 19.58
N LEU A 613 -7.93 -20.85 20.33
CA LEU A 613 -6.58 -21.08 19.81
C LEU A 613 -6.56 -22.19 18.74
N ILE A 614 -7.23 -23.31 19.01
CA ILE A 614 -7.36 -24.42 18.05
C ILE A 614 -8.11 -23.95 16.81
N LEU A 615 -9.28 -23.31 17.01
CA LEU A 615 -10.13 -22.78 15.95
C LEU A 615 -9.36 -21.81 15.04
N SER A 616 -8.57 -20.90 15.62
CA SER A 616 -7.80 -19.93 14.85
C SER A 616 -6.85 -20.55 13.81
N ASN A 617 -6.40 -21.78 14.02
CA ASN A 617 -5.46 -22.50 13.14
C ASN A 617 -6.15 -23.41 12.11
N ILE A 618 -7.45 -23.68 12.24
CA ILE A 618 -8.19 -24.59 11.35
C ILE A 618 -9.28 -23.90 10.52
N MET A 619 -9.52 -22.62 10.80
CA MET A 619 -10.57 -21.85 10.15
C MET A 619 -10.06 -21.16 8.89
N THR A 620 -11.00 -20.86 8.00
CA THR A 620 -10.82 -19.96 6.85
C THR A 620 -11.33 -18.56 7.19
N GLN A 621 -11.00 -17.57 6.36
CA GLN A 621 -11.43 -16.18 6.57
C GLN A 621 -12.96 -16.04 6.63
N GLU A 622 -13.70 -16.79 5.79
CA GLU A 622 -15.17 -16.83 5.79
C GLU A 622 -15.76 -17.34 7.13
N GLU A 623 -15.01 -18.13 7.89
CA GLU A 623 -15.45 -18.74 9.14
C GLU A 623 -15.14 -17.85 10.37
N THR A 624 -14.25 -16.86 10.25
CA THR A 624 -13.72 -16.04 11.36
C THR A 624 -14.79 -15.39 12.25
N SER A 625 -15.96 -15.09 11.71
CA SER A 625 -17.11 -14.58 12.46
C SER A 625 -17.48 -15.48 13.66
N PHE A 626 -17.34 -16.81 13.53
CA PHE A 626 -17.59 -17.75 14.63
C PHE A 626 -16.55 -17.64 15.74
N TYR A 627 -15.29 -17.39 15.41
CA TYR A 627 -14.22 -17.15 16.38
C TYR A 627 -14.55 -15.91 17.23
N TYR A 628 -14.86 -14.79 16.58
CA TYR A 628 -15.17 -13.53 17.28
C TYR A 628 -16.47 -13.59 18.07
N LEU A 629 -17.46 -14.36 17.60
CA LEU A 629 -18.69 -14.61 18.34
C LEU A 629 -18.40 -15.34 19.67
N LEU A 630 -17.63 -16.43 19.61
CA LEU A 630 -17.25 -17.20 20.80
C LEU A 630 -16.40 -16.39 21.78
N GLU A 631 -15.47 -15.58 21.25
CA GLU A 631 -14.68 -14.64 22.04
C GLU A 631 -15.56 -13.59 22.73
N SER A 632 -16.51 -12.99 22.00
CA SER A 632 -17.47 -12.02 22.56
C SER A 632 -18.34 -12.63 23.65
N ILE A 633 -18.83 -13.86 23.46
CA ILE A 633 -19.58 -14.59 24.48
C ILE A 633 -18.74 -14.75 25.76
N SER A 634 -17.44 -15.04 25.63
CA SER A 634 -16.55 -15.20 26.77
C SER A 634 -16.37 -13.89 27.57
N TYR A 635 -16.26 -12.75 26.88
CA TYR A 635 -16.17 -11.43 27.52
C TYR A 635 -17.49 -11.03 28.20
N ILE A 636 -18.63 -11.22 27.53
CA ILE A 636 -19.95 -10.95 28.11
C ILE A 636 -20.16 -11.83 29.35
N TRP A 637 -19.76 -13.10 29.29
CA TRP A 637 -19.89 -14.01 30.42
C TRP A 637 -18.99 -13.59 31.60
N CYS A 638 -17.74 -13.21 31.34
CA CYS A 638 -16.84 -12.65 32.35
C CYS A 638 -17.43 -11.40 33.01
N ALA A 639 -18.00 -10.47 32.22
CA ALA A 639 -18.64 -9.26 32.74
C ALA A 639 -19.87 -9.58 33.61
N LEU A 640 -20.68 -10.57 33.21
CA LEU A 640 -21.81 -11.04 34.02
C LEU A 640 -21.35 -11.68 35.33
N LEU A 641 -20.29 -12.49 35.31
CA LEU A 641 -19.71 -13.04 36.54
C LEU A 641 -19.14 -11.96 37.45
N LEU A 642 -18.48 -10.95 36.89
CA LEU A 642 -18.02 -9.78 37.65
C LEU A 642 -19.20 -9.03 38.29
N PHE A 643 -20.28 -8.82 37.55
CA PHE A 643 -21.49 -8.19 38.05
C PHE A 643 -22.10 -8.97 39.23
N VAL A 644 -22.33 -10.27 39.06
CA VAL A 644 -22.89 -11.12 40.13
C VAL A 644 -21.95 -11.21 41.34
N GLY A 645 -20.64 -11.27 41.08
CA GLY A 645 -19.61 -11.25 42.11
C GLY A 645 -19.65 -9.96 42.94
N MET A 646 -19.66 -8.80 42.29
CA MET A 646 -19.72 -7.50 42.97
C MET A 646 -21.05 -7.29 43.69
N LEU A 647 -22.17 -7.69 43.09
CA LEU A 647 -23.49 -7.67 43.72
C LEU A 647 -23.47 -8.42 45.06
N THR A 648 -22.90 -9.62 45.06
CA THR A 648 -22.87 -10.49 46.24
C THR A 648 -21.85 -10.00 47.29
N VAL A 649 -20.62 -9.71 46.85
CA VAL A 649 -19.51 -9.26 47.72
C VAL A 649 -19.89 -7.97 48.44
N HIS A 650 -20.50 -7.02 47.76
CA HIS A 650 -20.88 -5.74 48.36
C HIS A 650 -22.26 -5.73 49.03
N GLN A 651 -23.07 -6.78 48.84
CA GLN A 651 -24.47 -6.80 49.28
C GLN A 651 -25.31 -5.66 48.67
N TYR A 652 -25.04 -5.35 47.41
CA TYR A 652 -25.77 -4.32 46.67
C TYR A 652 -27.05 -4.86 46.02
N THR A 653 -28.00 -3.96 45.76
CA THR A 653 -29.08 -4.23 44.80
C THR A 653 -28.52 -4.20 43.38
N ALA A 654 -29.18 -4.88 42.44
CA ALA A 654 -28.74 -4.93 41.05
C ALA A 654 -28.50 -3.54 40.43
N SER A 655 -29.41 -2.58 40.65
CA SER A 655 -29.27 -1.20 40.18
C SER A 655 -28.05 -0.50 40.79
N LYS A 656 -27.84 -0.66 42.10
CA LYS A 656 -26.68 -0.10 42.80
C LYS A 656 -25.37 -0.73 42.30
N THR A 657 -25.36 -2.03 41.99
CA THR A 657 -24.19 -2.69 41.38
C THR A 657 -23.85 -2.11 40.01
N VAL A 658 -24.84 -1.89 39.13
CA VAL A 658 -24.57 -1.28 37.81
C VAL A 658 -23.96 0.12 37.96
N VAL A 659 -24.55 0.97 38.82
CA VAL A 659 -24.05 2.33 39.07
C VAL A 659 -22.63 2.30 39.63
N THR A 660 -22.36 1.45 40.61
CA THR A 660 -21.03 1.34 41.24
C THR A 660 -19.96 0.77 40.30
N MET A 661 -20.30 -0.17 39.42
CA MET A 661 -19.40 -0.61 38.36
C MET A 661 -19.09 0.52 37.37
N GLY A 662 -20.08 1.33 37.00
CA GLY A 662 -19.87 2.53 36.19
C GLY A 662 -18.93 3.54 36.86
N LEU A 663 -19.17 3.85 38.13
CA LEU A 663 -18.31 4.73 38.93
C LEU A 663 -16.90 4.16 39.10
N THR A 664 -16.75 2.82 39.15
CA THR A 664 -15.43 2.17 39.23
C THR A 664 -14.56 2.58 38.04
N PHE A 665 -15.11 2.64 36.83
CA PHE A 665 -14.36 3.11 35.66
C PHE A 665 -13.96 4.59 35.74
N VAL A 666 -14.81 5.44 36.32
CA VAL A 666 -14.47 6.86 36.58
C VAL A 666 -13.30 6.95 37.55
N VAL A 667 -13.32 6.17 38.63
CA VAL A 667 -12.23 6.12 39.61
C VAL A 667 -10.95 5.57 39.00
N ILE A 668 -11.02 4.55 38.14
CA ILE A 668 -9.86 4.07 37.37
C ILE A 668 -9.25 5.21 36.55
N GLY A 669 -10.07 6.02 35.86
CA GLY A 669 -9.62 7.19 35.11
C GLY A 669 -8.89 8.20 35.99
N ILE A 670 -9.41 8.48 37.20
CA ILE A 670 -8.76 9.36 38.17
C ILE A 670 -7.42 8.77 38.64
N ILE A 671 -7.37 7.48 38.97
CA ILE A 671 -6.13 6.80 39.40
C ILE A 671 -5.07 6.86 38.30
N LEU A 672 -5.44 6.59 37.04
CA LEU A 672 -4.53 6.67 35.90
C LEU A 672 -4.02 8.09 35.67
N PHE A 673 -4.90 9.10 35.76
CA PHE A 673 -4.52 10.50 35.62
C PHE A 673 -3.52 10.94 36.71
N LEU A 674 -3.81 10.61 37.98
CA LEU A 674 -2.91 10.91 39.10
C LEU A 674 -1.58 10.15 38.99
N GLY A 675 -1.62 8.88 38.54
CA GLY A 675 -0.43 8.08 38.29
C GLY A 675 0.46 8.67 37.20
N LEU A 676 -0.13 9.12 36.08
CA LEU A 676 0.59 9.78 35.00
C LEU A 676 1.20 11.13 35.45
N LEU A 677 0.46 11.91 36.24
CA LEU A 677 0.95 13.17 36.80
C LEU A 677 2.12 12.92 37.77
N ALA A 678 2.01 11.95 38.67
CA ALA A 678 3.06 11.58 39.60
C ALA A 678 4.31 11.05 38.86
N PHE A 679 4.12 10.24 37.82
CA PHE A 679 5.23 9.75 36.98
C PHE A 679 5.93 10.90 36.25
N SER A 680 5.19 11.83 35.66
CA SER A 680 5.73 13.02 35.00
C SER A 680 6.54 13.90 35.95
N LEU A 681 5.99 14.19 37.15
CA LEU A 681 6.71 14.93 38.19
C LEU A 681 7.96 14.19 38.67
N GLY A 682 7.89 12.86 38.81
CA GLY A 682 9.02 12.01 39.16
C GLY A 682 10.14 12.08 38.12
N GLN A 683 9.80 12.02 36.83
CA GLN A 683 10.77 12.18 35.74
C GLN A 683 11.44 13.55 35.77
N GLN A 684 10.66 14.62 35.98
CA GLN A 684 11.20 15.97 36.13
C GLN A 684 12.16 16.09 37.32
N MET A 685 11.82 15.47 38.45
CA MET A 685 12.66 15.45 39.64
C MET A 685 13.95 14.66 39.40
N ILE A 686 13.88 13.50 38.73
CA ILE A 686 15.07 12.72 38.35
C ILE A 686 15.97 13.53 37.41
N MET A 687 15.40 14.19 36.39
CA MET A 687 16.18 15.05 35.49
C MET A 687 16.82 16.23 36.24
N PHE A 688 16.11 16.83 37.19
CA PHE A 688 16.66 17.89 38.03
C PHE A 688 17.85 17.38 38.85
N VAL A 689 17.70 16.25 39.54
CA VAL A 689 18.79 15.65 40.34
C VAL A 689 19.96 15.21 39.47
N SER A 690 19.72 14.64 38.29
CA SER A 690 20.80 14.26 37.37
C SER A 690 21.55 15.48 36.83
N THR A 691 20.84 16.58 36.55
CA THR A 691 21.45 17.86 36.14
C THR A 691 22.32 18.42 37.26
N VAL A 692 21.84 18.42 38.51
CA VAL A 692 22.62 18.85 39.68
C VAL A 692 23.85 17.96 39.89
N TYR A 693 23.70 16.65 39.77
CA TYR A 693 24.81 15.70 39.87
C TYR A 693 25.87 15.93 38.78
N GLN A 694 25.45 16.13 37.53
CA GLN A 694 26.36 16.45 36.42
C GLN A 694 27.14 17.73 36.70
N GLU A 695 26.46 18.82 37.09
CA GLU A 695 27.09 20.11 37.43
C GLU A 695 28.14 19.97 38.55
N ILE A 696 27.82 19.21 39.61
CA ILE A 696 28.78 18.94 40.70
C ILE A 696 29.96 18.10 40.21
N SER A 697 29.72 17.08 39.37
CA SER A 697 30.78 16.23 38.82
C SER A 697 31.74 17.01 37.92
N PHE A 698 31.24 17.94 37.11
CA PHE A 698 32.05 18.82 36.28
C PHE A 698 32.93 19.75 37.12
N ARG A 699 32.37 20.35 38.18
CA ARG A 699 33.13 21.26 39.06
C ARG A 699 34.21 20.57 39.91
N ILE A 700 34.04 19.28 40.21
CA ILE A 700 35.05 18.49 40.93
C ILE A 700 36.14 17.97 39.97
N GLY A 701 35.85 17.82 38.68
CA GLY A 701 36.81 17.40 37.66
C GLY A 701 37.74 18.49 37.12
N GLU A 702 37.40 19.77 37.31
CA GLU A 702 38.23 20.94 36.95
C GLU A 702 39.09 21.48 38.12
N GLY A 703 39.09 20.81 39.27
CA GLY A 703 39.79 21.21 40.50
C GLY A 703 41.15 20.57 40.70
#